data_AF-A0A352NR23-F1
#
_entry.id   AF-A0A352NR23-F1
#
_cell.length_a   1.000
_cell.length_b   1.000
_cell.length_c   1.000
_cell.angle_alpha   90.00
_cell.angle_beta   90.00
_cell.angle_gamma   90.00
#
_symmetry.space_group_name_H-M   'P 1'
#
loop_
_entity.id
_entity.type
_entity.pdbx_description
1 polymer ?
#
loop_
_entity_poly.entity_id
_entity_poly.type
_entity_poly.pdbx_seq_one_letter_code
_entity_poly.pdbx_strand_id
1 'polypeptide(L)'
;KILSILLVAVMLLSAIAGLAGCGESGFASTQIASDKGAEIGNLKKGGWIVSVPAGAFDGDVSVIVAKASEREDVLLTTPIDISVEGMEQVRLNQPVKITMKLDKKNIPDAESFDRTVMAYWNGSEWEPIIPDPVRLSEGYLEFETWHFSSYSGKLMNREEQIKLYAHKMAVDSVSNEVKDPTYIEKIKAVCNDYFDGVGLYAGETREIIIDRALEMNIIPTTQELAAKGDIEALTYECGKILAEATVDIVQENPLVKESLMEGLGKLGTLTEGAEALYNGDYKTAVVEFTDLGVTLFGGAAGGAVTAIKSIGDLSKAAVEQGIMAWKDYEMECAYKSYAGLAKEGAYGYTLNSGDWETLKIQMRGYYNRLLSEKKEAWRRLHGKDSLTNAEIKMLEDYVEADLKEQFDKRLANEKLIEAKATEYEKIIGSFKDANLLNRLENGYKYDMTIEQRLKSLFTIRQVILKMLGGDISVFGSEKNREDNLSMAIAMWLGYGKDRAKFYDWMREQGYLKKAGAVTEGYWLLVRSFDNKYETSAADDSYSESWSGGGGSYTYRCKTTFDYSYSGSTHDNCKGEFVENIGTASSPNGRYSGGEPVTLDLSIKANTSSNICFHLGASLGAAITPINHDDPFVSYGTDTSLYDITEKHTKSYIWTEKNDTNTGYTGMRVTVGGTMPAGSADGDKVYIVVGFTGGNQIIATAYEYEWHTK
;
A
#
# COMPACT_ATOMS: atom_id res chain seq x y z
N LYS A 1 42.09 42.91 -57.65
CA LYS A 1 41.15 42.04 -58.41
C LYS A 1 41.16 40.58 -57.96
N ILE A 2 42.30 40.02 -57.52
CA ILE A 2 42.36 38.62 -56.99
C ILE A 2 41.80 38.50 -55.56
N LEU A 3 41.93 39.54 -54.72
CA LEU A 3 41.38 39.52 -53.34
C LEU A 3 39.83 39.59 -53.28
N SER A 4 39.17 40.19 -54.26
CA SER A 4 37.70 40.28 -54.31
C SER A 4 37.03 38.98 -54.78
N ILE A 5 37.77 38.09 -55.44
CA ILE A 5 37.25 36.80 -55.90
C ILE A 5 37.32 35.76 -54.79
N LEU A 6 38.32 35.84 -53.90
CA LEU A 6 38.42 34.94 -52.73
C LEU A 6 37.35 35.21 -51.67
N LEU A 7 36.97 36.48 -51.47
CA LEU A 7 35.92 36.84 -50.49
C LEU A 7 34.52 36.43 -50.95
N VAL A 8 34.26 36.43 -52.25
CA VAL A 8 32.99 35.95 -52.84
C VAL A 8 32.92 34.42 -52.80
N ALA A 9 34.04 33.72 -52.97
CA ALA A 9 34.09 32.26 -52.84
C ALA A 9 33.88 31.77 -51.38
N VAL A 10 34.42 32.49 -50.38
CA VAL A 10 34.22 32.13 -48.96
C VAL A 10 32.81 32.49 -48.46
N MET A 11 32.18 33.53 -49.01
CA MET A 11 30.77 33.85 -48.73
C MET A 11 29.76 32.96 -49.49
N LEU A 12 30.13 32.36 -50.62
CA LEU A 12 29.30 31.36 -51.31
C LEU A 12 29.44 29.95 -50.71
N LEU A 13 30.57 29.60 -50.08
CA LEU A 13 30.74 28.32 -49.37
C LEU A 13 30.10 28.31 -47.97
N SER A 14 29.97 29.47 -47.31
CA SER A 14 29.24 29.60 -46.04
C SER A 14 27.71 29.69 -46.23
N ALA A 15 27.23 29.89 -47.45
CA ALA A 15 25.81 29.83 -47.79
C ALA A 15 25.30 28.42 -48.14
N ILE A 16 26.19 27.43 -48.33
CA ILE A 16 25.80 26.03 -48.62
C ILE A 16 25.70 25.19 -47.33
N ALA A 17 26.34 25.60 -46.24
CA ALA A 17 26.21 24.93 -44.94
C ALA A 17 24.90 25.30 -44.18
N GLY A 18 24.08 26.21 -44.72
CA GLY A 18 22.83 26.68 -44.10
C GLY A 18 21.57 26.53 -44.95
N LEU A 19 21.64 25.83 -46.10
CA LEU A 19 20.53 25.71 -47.07
C LEU A 19 20.25 24.27 -47.54
N ALA A 20 20.43 23.27 -46.67
CA ALA A 20 19.91 21.91 -46.90
C ALA A 20 18.44 21.71 -46.44
N GLY A 21 17.73 22.78 -46.06
CA GLY A 21 16.36 22.70 -45.51
C GLY A 21 15.21 23.07 -46.47
N CYS A 22 15.48 23.33 -47.75
CA CYS A 22 14.46 23.82 -48.69
C CYS A 22 14.42 23.04 -50.01
N GLY A 23 13.82 21.84 -49.98
CA GLY A 23 13.40 21.12 -51.19
C GLY A 23 12.96 19.69 -50.87
N GLU A 24 11.79 19.28 -51.38
CA GLU A 24 11.30 17.89 -51.50
C GLU A 24 11.21 17.01 -50.25
N SER A 25 10.03 16.96 -49.61
CA SER A 25 9.50 15.86 -48.75
C SER A 25 10.33 15.29 -47.58
N GLY A 26 11.61 15.61 -47.43
CA GLY A 26 12.54 15.02 -46.45
C GLY A 26 13.18 13.69 -46.88
N PHE A 27 12.70 13.04 -47.94
CA PHE A 27 13.19 11.72 -48.36
C PHE A 27 14.46 11.84 -49.23
N ALA A 28 15.62 11.77 -48.59
CA ALA A 28 16.91 11.85 -49.26
C ALA A 28 18.04 11.33 -48.35
N SER A 29 19.24 11.24 -48.93
CA SER A 29 20.49 11.15 -48.16
C SER A 29 20.83 12.53 -47.57
N THR A 30 21.18 12.55 -46.28
CA THR A 30 21.63 13.74 -45.54
C THR A 30 22.98 13.44 -44.89
N GLN A 31 23.97 14.28 -45.15
CA GLN A 31 25.26 14.21 -44.49
C GLN A 31 25.15 14.77 -43.07
N ILE A 32 25.61 14.00 -42.09
CA ILE A 32 25.63 14.38 -40.67
C ILE A 32 27.08 14.37 -40.19
N ALA A 33 27.56 15.52 -39.77
CA ALA A 33 28.83 15.63 -39.07
C ALA A 33 28.67 15.11 -37.64
N SER A 34 29.60 14.25 -37.19
CA SER A 34 29.48 13.59 -35.88
C SER A 34 29.42 14.56 -34.71
N ASP A 35 29.97 15.77 -34.84
CA ASP A 35 30.07 16.77 -33.78
C ASP A 35 28.91 17.78 -33.72
N LYS A 36 27.99 17.79 -34.69
CA LYS A 36 26.99 18.88 -34.85
C LYS A 36 25.53 18.45 -34.84
N GLY A 37 25.24 17.16 -34.99
CA GLY A 37 23.86 16.67 -35.13
C GLY A 37 23.17 17.19 -36.39
N ALA A 38 21.91 16.78 -36.60
CA ALA A 38 21.09 17.23 -37.72
C ALA A 38 19.60 16.99 -37.47
N GLU A 39 18.76 17.79 -38.13
CA GLU A 39 17.34 17.48 -38.29
C GLU A 39 17.08 17.07 -39.75
N ILE A 40 16.49 15.89 -39.94
CA ILE A 40 16.10 15.36 -41.26
C ILE A 40 14.58 15.36 -41.34
N GLY A 41 14.03 15.88 -42.44
CA GLY A 41 12.58 15.92 -42.66
C GLY A 41 11.92 17.24 -42.25
N ASN A 42 10.59 17.25 -42.24
CA ASN A 42 9.80 18.42 -41.89
C ASN A 42 8.34 18.06 -41.54
N LEU A 43 7.92 18.35 -40.32
CA LEU A 43 6.56 18.06 -39.84
C LEU A 43 5.43 18.71 -40.66
N LYS A 44 5.68 19.84 -41.34
CA LYS A 44 4.67 20.53 -42.16
C LYS A 44 4.56 19.97 -43.58
N LYS A 45 5.67 19.49 -44.16
CA LYS A 45 5.72 19.02 -45.55
C LYS A 45 5.65 17.49 -45.66
N GLY A 46 6.42 16.78 -44.85
CA GLY A 46 6.52 15.31 -44.85
C GLY A 46 5.74 14.64 -43.74
N GLY A 47 5.30 15.39 -42.71
CA GLY A 47 4.59 14.83 -41.56
C GLY A 47 5.49 14.09 -40.57
N TRP A 48 6.82 14.18 -40.72
CA TRP A 48 7.78 13.55 -39.82
C TRP A 48 9.06 14.39 -39.73
N ILE A 49 9.83 14.17 -38.66
CA ILE A 49 11.19 14.69 -38.47
C ILE A 49 12.02 13.68 -37.67
N VAL A 50 13.28 13.52 -38.05
CA VAL A 50 14.28 12.71 -37.35
C VAL A 50 15.35 13.67 -36.82
N SER A 51 15.47 13.76 -35.50
CA SER A 51 16.41 14.66 -34.82
C SER A 51 17.59 13.83 -34.32
N VAL A 52 18.72 13.99 -34.98
CA VAL A 52 19.97 13.30 -34.68
C VAL A 52 20.85 14.21 -33.82
N PRO A 53 21.15 13.85 -32.56
CA PRO A 53 22.01 14.66 -31.73
C PRO A 53 23.49 14.56 -32.15
N ALA A 54 24.29 15.53 -31.73
CA ALA A 54 25.74 15.43 -31.80
C ALA A 54 26.23 14.20 -31.01
N GLY A 55 27.25 13.53 -31.54
CA GLY A 55 27.82 12.33 -30.95
C GLY A 55 27.02 11.04 -31.19
N ALA A 56 25.97 11.05 -32.02
CA ALA A 56 25.20 9.84 -32.34
C ALA A 56 26.02 8.77 -33.09
N PHE A 57 27.06 9.18 -33.83
CA PHE A 57 27.95 8.33 -34.62
C PHE A 57 29.42 8.59 -34.25
N ASP A 58 30.30 7.62 -34.50
CA ASP A 58 31.75 7.77 -34.24
C ASP A 58 32.44 8.70 -35.25
N GLY A 59 31.83 8.91 -36.42
CA GLY A 59 32.36 9.71 -37.51
C GLY A 59 31.23 10.26 -38.38
N ASP A 60 31.60 11.05 -39.38
CA ASP A 60 30.65 11.65 -40.31
C ASP A 60 29.97 10.55 -41.15
N VAL A 61 28.64 10.63 -41.28
CA VAL A 61 27.83 9.62 -41.96
C VAL A 61 26.78 10.21 -42.88
N SER A 62 26.30 9.41 -43.82
CA SER A 62 25.20 9.70 -44.74
C SER A 62 23.95 8.95 -44.25
N VAL A 63 23.02 9.65 -43.60
CA VAL A 63 21.74 9.05 -43.16
C VAL A 63 20.75 9.16 -44.31
N ILE A 64 20.12 8.04 -44.66
CA ILE A 64 19.12 7.96 -45.71
C ILE A 64 17.76 7.77 -45.07
N VAL A 65 16.81 8.63 -45.41
CA VAL A 65 15.40 8.43 -45.08
C VAL A 65 14.61 8.22 -46.37
N ALA A 66 13.92 7.09 -46.48
CA ALA A 66 13.09 6.73 -47.62
C ALA A 66 11.65 6.48 -47.20
N LYS A 67 10.72 6.52 -48.15
CA LYS A 67 9.36 6.04 -47.90
C LYS A 67 9.40 4.52 -47.86
N ALA A 68 8.88 3.91 -46.81
CA ALA A 68 8.87 2.45 -46.71
C ALA A 68 7.94 1.85 -47.77
N SER A 69 8.24 0.61 -48.17
CA SER A 69 7.36 -0.17 -49.05
C SER A 69 5.96 -0.33 -48.44
N GLU A 70 4.93 -0.41 -49.29
CA GLU A 70 3.57 -0.72 -48.82
C GLU A 70 3.56 -2.11 -48.16
N ARG A 71 2.98 -2.18 -46.96
CA ARG A 71 2.83 -3.40 -46.15
C ARG A 71 1.37 -3.52 -45.75
N GLU A 72 0.91 -4.74 -45.43
CA GLU A 72 -0.51 -5.08 -45.30
C GLU A 72 -1.25 -4.38 -44.13
N ASP A 73 -0.53 -3.73 -43.20
CA ASP A 73 -1.12 -3.05 -42.04
C ASP A 73 -1.67 -1.65 -42.34
N VAL A 74 -2.80 -1.31 -41.71
CA VAL A 74 -3.38 0.04 -41.74
C VAL A 74 -2.59 0.96 -40.81
N LEU A 75 -1.72 1.78 -41.39
CA LEU A 75 -0.87 2.73 -40.66
C LEU A 75 -1.51 4.12 -40.56
N LEU A 76 -1.27 4.79 -39.43
CA LEU A 76 -1.80 6.13 -39.12
C LEU A 76 -0.98 7.27 -39.72
N THR A 77 0.27 7.00 -40.08
CA THR A 77 1.20 7.94 -40.71
C THR A 77 1.88 7.29 -41.91
N THR A 78 2.58 8.09 -42.72
CA THR A 78 3.42 7.56 -43.79
C THR A 78 4.62 6.83 -43.17
N PRO A 79 4.84 5.53 -43.48
CA PRO A 79 5.99 4.81 -42.94
C PRO A 79 7.29 5.31 -43.57
N ILE A 80 8.32 5.46 -42.75
CA ILE A 80 9.66 5.90 -43.17
C ILE A 80 10.68 4.81 -42.85
N ASP A 81 11.58 4.55 -43.77
CA ASP A 81 12.76 3.69 -43.59
C ASP A 81 13.98 4.57 -43.34
N ILE A 82 14.67 4.33 -42.24
CA ILE A 82 15.90 5.05 -41.89
C ILE A 82 17.07 4.07 -41.98
N SER A 83 18.14 4.46 -42.65
CA SER A 83 19.38 3.70 -42.75
C SER A 83 20.61 4.61 -42.84
N VAL A 84 21.80 4.02 -42.76
CA VAL A 84 23.06 4.72 -42.98
C VAL A 84 23.78 4.09 -44.16
N GLU A 85 24.26 4.93 -45.08
CA GLU A 85 24.97 4.47 -46.27
C GLU A 85 26.20 3.63 -45.90
N GLY A 86 26.27 2.40 -46.44
CA GLY A 86 27.38 1.49 -46.19
C GLY A 86 27.38 0.81 -44.82
N MET A 87 26.33 0.97 -44.01
CA MET A 87 26.21 0.31 -42.71
C MET A 87 24.92 -0.54 -42.65
N GLU A 88 25.08 -1.80 -42.27
CA GLU A 88 23.96 -2.67 -41.92
C GLU A 88 23.76 -2.66 -40.40
N GLN A 89 22.50 -2.75 -39.96
CA GLN A 89 22.12 -2.88 -38.54
C GLN A 89 22.75 -1.82 -37.63
N VAL A 90 22.30 -0.57 -37.80
CA VAL A 90 22.89 0.61 -37.15
C VAL A 90 22.44 0.72 -35.69
N ARG A 91 23.41 0.69 -34.77
CA ARG A 91 23.27 1.08 -33.36
C ARG A 91 24.00 2.39 -33.08
N LEU A 92 23.37 3.26 -32.30
CA LEU A 92 23.75 4.66 -32.08
C LEU A 92 24.42 4.86 -30.72
N ASN A 93 25.26 5.89 -30.63
CA ASN A 93 25.94 6.30 -29.40
C ASN A 93 25.09 7.27 -28.55
N GLN A 94 24.08 7.90 -29.14
CA GLN A 94 23.12 8.80 -28.51
C GLN A 94 21.72 8.52 -29.09
N PRO A 95 20.63 8.69 -28.31
CA PRO A 95 19.28 8.47 -28.81
C PRO A 95 18.93 9.45 -29.93
N VAL A 96 18.39 8.92 -31.02
CA VAL A 96 17.76 9.73 -32.06
C VAL A 96 16.28 9.85 -31.76
N LYS A 97 15.75 11.07 -31.85
CA LYS A 97 14.33 11.35 -31.64
C LYS A 97 13.59 11.33 -32.97
N ILE A 98 12.50 10.58 -33.03
CA ILE A 98 11.62 10.52 -34.19
C ILE A 98 10.26 11.10 -33.79
N THR A 99 9.81 12.11 -34.52
CA THR A 99 8.50 12.72 -34.33
C THR A 99 7.70 12.58 -35.62
N MET A 100 6.49 12.03 -35.52
CA MET A 100 5.54 11.90 -36.62
C MET A 100 4.24 12.62 -36.28
N LYS A 101 3.68 13.35 -37.24
CA LYS A 101 2.44 14.09 -37.10
C LYS A 101 1.26 13.24 -37.54
N LEU A 102 0.25 13.16 -36.69
CA LEU A 102 -1.02 12.54 -37.02
C LEU A 102 -1.88 13.47 -37.88
N ASP A 103 -2.58 12.89 -38.84
CA ASP A 103 -3.65 13.59 -39.55
C ASP A 103 -4.75 13.98 -38.56
N LYS A 104 -5.47 15.10 -38.81
CA LYS A 104 -6.56 15.56 -37.92
C LYS A 104 -7.62 14.49 -37.64
N LYS A 105 -7.89 13.62 -38.62
CA LYS A 105 -8.84 12.49 -38.50
C LYS A 105 -8.32 11.32 -37.66
N ASN A 106 -7.00 11.27 -37.42
CA ASN A 106 -6.29 10.22 -36.71
C ASN A 106 -5.83 10.69 -35.31
N ILE A 107 -6.18 11.91 -34.89
CA ILE A 107 -5.94 12.37 -33.52
C ILE A 107 -6.85 11.54 -32.60
N PRO A 108 -6.30 10.84 -31.61
CA PRO A 108 -7.10 9.94 -30.79
C PRO A 108 -8.08 10.67 -29.88
N ASP A 109 -9.24 10.04 -29.67
CA ASP A 109 -10.14 10.31 -28.55
C ASP A 109 -9.72 9.50 -27.31
N ALA A 110 -10.50 9.58 -26.22
CA ALA A 110 -10.19 8.89 -24.97
C ALA A 110 -10.10 7.36 -25.12
N GLU A 111 -10.85 6.75 -26.04
CA GLU A 111 -10.86 5.29 -26.25
C GLU A 111 -9.66 4.82 -27.08
N SER A 112 -9.34 5.58 -28.13
CA SER A 112 -8.26 5.28 -29.07
C SER A 112 -6.89 5.78 -28.62
N PHE A 113 -6.82 6.61 -27.57
CA PHE A 113 -5.58 7.21 -27.07
C PHE A 113 -4.49 6.18 -26.80
N ASP A 114 -4.77 5.25 -25.89
CA ASP A 114 -3.79 4.24 -25.47
C ASP A 114 -3.55 3.16 -26.53
N ARG A 115 -4.36 3.15 -27.60
CA ARG A 115 -4.21 2.26 -28.76
C ARG A 115 -3.41 2.91 -29.89
N THR A 116 -3.25 4.23 -29.86
CA THR A 116 -2.51 4.98 -30.86
C THR A 116 -1.04 5.00 -30.48
N VAL A 117 -0.23 4.27 -31.24
CA VAL A 117 1.16 4.00 -30.89
C VAL A 117 2.11 4.33 -32.05
N MET A 118 3.37 4.54 -31.71
CA MET A 118 4.44 4.40 -32.70
C MET A 118 4.61 2.90 -33.00
N ALA A 119 5.12 2.57 -34.17
CA ALA A 119 5.35 1.21 -34.61
C ALA A 119 6.72 1.07 -35.25
N TYR A 120 7.42 0.01 -34.88
CA TYR A 120 8.71 -0.39 -35.41
C TYR A 120 8.56 -1.66 -36.22
N TRP A 121 9.25 -1.74 -37.36
CA TRP A 121 9.29 -2.98 -38.13
C TRP A 121 10.42 -3.89 -37.67
N ASN A 122 10.07 -5.06 -37.13
CA ASN A 122 11.04 -6.04 -36.65
C ASN A 122 11.54 -7.02 -37.72
N GLY A 123 11.16 -6.82 -38.98
CA GLY A 123 11.48 -7.72 -40.09
C GLY A 123 10.41 -8.77 -40.38
N SER A 124 9.34 -8.82 -39.58
CA SER A 124 8.16 -9.67 -39.75
C SER A 124 6.84 -8.92 -39.54
N GLU A 125 6.76 -8.05 -38.54
CA GLU A 125 5.55 -7.34 -38.16
C GLU A 125 5.85 -5.94 -37.63
N TRP A 126 4.80 -5.12 -37.54
CA TRP A 126 4.85 -3.80 -36.90
C TRP A 126 4.61 -3.93 -35.40
N GLU A 127 5.70 -3.88 -34.64
CA GLU A 127 5.71 -3.94 -33.18
C GLU A 127 5.35 -2.57 -32.57
N PRO A 128 4.41 -2.52 -31.61
CA PRO A 128 3.97 -1.29 -31.00
C PRO A 128 4.98 -0.71 -29.98
N ILE A 129 5.18 0.60 -30.05
CA ILE A 129 5.97 1.41 -29.13
C ILE A 129 5.04 2.48 -28.52
N ILE A 130 4.90 2.47 -27.21
CA ILE A 130 4.07 3.45 -26.50
C ILE A 130 4.75 4.82 -26.58
N PRO A 131 4.12 5.84 -27.21
CA PRO A 131 4.70 7.16 -27.38
C PRO A 131 4.57 7.99 -26.10
N ASP A 132 5.23 9.15 -26.08
CA ASP A 132 5.00 10.15 -25.04
C ASP A 132 3.53 10.60 -25.04
N PRO A 133 2.79 10.47 -23.90
CA PRO A 133 1.37 10.81 -23.85
C PRO A 133 1.10 12.31 -23.98
N VAL A 134 2.00 13.18 -23.53
CA VAL A 134 1.87 14.63 -23.69
C VAL A 134 1.99 14.99 -25.17
N ARG A 135 2.95 14.41 -25.89
CA ARG A 135 3.13 14.65 -27.32
C ARG A 135 1.98 14.07 -28.16
N LEU A 136 1.47 12.90 -27.79
CA LEU A 136 0.31 12.30 -28.45
C LEU A 136 -0.93 13.21 -28.37
N SER A 137 -1.12 13.90 -27.24
CA SER A 137 -2.20 14.89 -27.06
C SER A 137 -2.16 16.05 -28.04
N GLU A 138 -0.96 16.43 -28.43
CA GLU A 138 -0.70 17.52 -29.36
C GLU A 138 -0.83 17.06 -30.82
N GLY A 139 -1.12 15.77 -31.05
CA GLY A 139 -1.24 15.14 -32.36
C GLY A 139 0.08 14.63 -32.92
N TYR A 140 1.06 14.31 -32.06
CA TYR A 140 2.37 13.82 -32.47
C TYR A 140 2.72 12.49 -31.81
N LEU A 141 3.17 11.53 -32.61
CA LEU A 141 3.87 10.35 -32.13
C LEU A 141 5.35 10.70 -31.98
N GLU A 142 5.87 10.69 -30.76
CA GLU A 142 7.27 11.00 -30.47
C GLU A 142 7.88 9.90 -29.61
N PHE A 143 9.07 9.44 -30.00
CA PHE A 143 9.87 8.49 -29.22
C PHE A 143 11.36 8.62 -29.55
N GLU A 144 12.19 8.05 -28.68
CA GLU A 144 13.65 7.98 -28.84
C GLU A 144 14.08 6.54 -29.15
N THR A 145 15.06 6.39 -30.05
CA THR A 145 15.62 5.09 -30.42
C THR A 145 17.14 5.14 -30.53
N TRP A 146 17.78 4.00 -30.27
CA TRP A 146 19.22 3.79 -30.39
C TRP A 146 19.56 2.99 -31.63
N HIS A 147 18.59 2.77 -32.52
CA HIS A 147 18.78 2.03 -33.76
C HIS A 147 17.88 2.56 -34.89
N PHE A 148 18.26 2.25 -36.13
CA PHE A 148 17.46 2.62 -37.31
C PHE A 148 16.74 1.41 -37.91
N SER A 149 15.54 1.66 -38.44
CA SER A 149 14.67 0.70 -39.13
C SER A 149 13.52 1.46 -39.80
N SER A 150 12.44 0.75 -40.15
CA SER A 150 11.15 1.33 -40.52
C SER A 150 10.36 1.77 -39.28
N TYR A 151 9.79 2.97 -39.34
CA TYR A 151 8.91 3.52 -38.31
C TYR A 151 7.62 4.08 -38.90
N SER A 152 6.51 3.96 -38.18
CA SER A 152 5.22 4.54 -38.54
C SER A 152 4.30 4.68 -37.31
N GLY A 153 3.12 5.28 -37.47
CA GLY A 153 2.03 5.20 -36.50
C GLY A 153 1.13 4.00 -36.77
N LYS A 154 0.66 3.33 -35.70
CA LYS A 154 -0.29 2.22 -35.75
C LYS A 154 -1.42 2.46 -34.76
N LEU A 155 -2.64 2.06 -35.14
CA LEU A 155 -3.75 1.91 -34.20
C LEU A 155 -3.84 0.43 -33.83
N MET A 156 -3.46 0.09 -32.60
CA MET A 156 -3.60 -1.28 -32.11
C MET A 156 -5.07 -1.67 -32.09
N ASN A 157 -5.37 -2.92 -32.43
CA ASN A 157 -6.66 -3.49 -32.07
C ASN A 157 -6.72 -3.80 -30.56
N ARG A 158 -7.93 -4.12 -30.06
CA ARG A 158 -8.14 -4.31 -28.63
C ARG A 158 -7.35 -5.51 -28.07
N GLU A 159 -7.23 -6.58 -28.84
CA GLU A 159 -6.52 -7.80 -28.44
C GLU A 159 -5.00 -7.56 -28.38
N GLU A 160 -4.42 -6.92 -29.40
CA GLU A 160 -3.02 -6.51 -29.43
C GLU A 160 -2.65 -5.66 -28.21
N GLN A 161 -3.50 -4.69 -27.88
CA GLN A 161 -3.30 -3.83 -26.72
C GLN A 161 -3.31 -4.62 -25.40
N ILE A 162 -4.29 -5.52 -25.21
CA ILE A 162 -4.39 -6.35 -24.00
C ILE A 162 -3.15 -7.24 -23.86
N LYS A 163 -2.73 -7.91 -24.94
CA LYS A 163 -1.54 -8.79 -24.95
C LYS A 163 -0.27 -8.02 -24.61
N LEU A 164 -0.07 -6.85 -25.22
CA LEU A 164 1.08 -5.99 -24.94
C LEU A 164 1.15 -5.63 -23.45
N TYR A 165 0.02 -5.21 -22.87
CA TYR A 165 -0.05 -4.78 -21.47
C TYR A 165 0.11 -5.96 -20.51
N ALA A 166 -0.53 -7.08 -20.80
CA ALA A 166 -0.45 -8.29 -19.99
C ALA A 166 0.99 -8.82 -19.94
N HIS A 167 1.67 -8.87 -21.10
CA HIS A 167 3.07 -9.28 -21.16
C HIS A 167 3.97 -8.32 -20.36
N LYS A 168 3.82 -6.99 -20.52
CA LYS A 168 4.57 -6.00 -19.73
C LYS A 168 4.38 -6.17 -18.23
N MET A 169 3.14 -6.32 -17.78
CA MET A 169 2.83 -6.53 -16.36
C MET A 169 3.37 -7.87 -15.85
N ALA A 170 3.35 -8.93 -16.67
CA ALA A 170 3.89 -10.24 -16.30
C ALA A 170 5.41 -10.22 -16.17
N VAL A 171 6.12 -9.58 -17.11
CA VAL A 171 7.57 -9.36 -17.03
C VAL A 171 7.92 -8.59 -15.76
N ASP A 172 7.22 -7.48 -15.48
CA ASP A 172 7.41 -6.69 -14.26
C ASP A 172 7.17 -7.54 -13.00
N SER A 173 6.06 -8.27 -12.93
CA SER A 173 5.70 -9.09 -11.77
C SER A 173 6.65 -10.26 -11.51
N VAL A 174 7.17 -10.93 -12.54
CA VAL A 174 8.10 -12.06 -12.37
C VAL A 174 9.52 -11.58 -12.14
N SER A 175 9.96 -10.58 -12.91
CA SER A 175 11.36 -10.13 -12.89
C SER A 175 11.67 -9.24 -11.70
N ASN A 176 10.67 -8.49 -11.20
CA ASN A 176 10.80 -7.64 -10.01
C ASN A 176 10.18 -8.28 -8.77
N GLU A 177 9.99 -9.61 -8.74
CA GLU A 177 9.65 -10.32 -7.51
C GLU A 177 10.88 -10.26 -6.57
N VAL A 178 11.00 -9.18 -5.80
CA VAL A 178 12.11 -8.98 -4.86
C VAL A 178 11.97 -10.00 -3.72
N LYS A 179 12.80 -11.02 -3.78
CA LYS A 179 13.07 -11.94 -2.66
C LYS A 179 14.32 -11.55 -1.89
N ASP A 180 14.93 -10.40 -2.17
CA ASP A 180 16.15 -9.96 -1.48
C ASP A 180 15.80 -9.60 -0.02
N PRO A 181 16.27 -10.38 0.96
CA PRO A 181 15.99 -10.13 2.37
C PRO A 181 16.49 -8.74 2.82
N THR A 182 17.56 -8.24 2.22
CA THR A 182 18.19 -6.97 2.58
C THR A 182 17.29 -5.79 2.22
N TYR A 183 16.62 -5.80 1.07
CA TYR A 183 15.68 -4.73 0.70
C TYR A 183 14.45 -4.74 1.61
N ILE A 184 13.93 -5.93 1.91
CA ILE A 184 12.81 -6.11 2.84
C ILE A 184 13.18 -5.61 4.24
N GLU A 185 14.38 -5.91 4.71
CA GLU A 185 14.90 -5.38 5.98
C GLU A 185 14.96 -3.84 5.99
N LYS A 186 15.36 -3.21 4.87
CA LYS A 186 15.35 -1.74 4.75
C LYS A 186 13.94 -1.17 4.73
N ILE A 187 12.98 -1.82 4.07
CA ILE A 187 11.57 -1.44 4.14
C ILE A 187 11.08 -1.53 5.59
N LYS A 188 11.35 -2.64 6.30
CA LYS A 188 10.99 -2.78 7.72
C LYS A 188 11.63 -1.68 8.59
N ALA A 189 12.85 -1.26 8.30
CA ALA A 189 13.47 -0.13 8.99
C ALA A 189 12.71 1.19 8.76
N VAL A 190 12.32 1.47 7.51
CA VAL A 190 11.48 2.65 7.17
C VAL A 190 10.13 2.60 7.88
N CYS A 191 9.47 1.43 7.92
CA CYS A 191 8.22 1.26 8.66
C CYS A 191 8.42 1.56 10.15
N ASN A 192 9.49 1.04 10.76
CA ASN A 192 9.77 1.25 12.16
C ASN A 192 10.06 2.71 12.51
N ASP A 193 10.79 3.45 11.66
CA ASP A 193 11.00 4.88 11.86
C ASP A 193 9.69 5.68 11.77
N TYR A 194 8.78 5.31 10.87
CA TYR A 194 7.44 5.88 10.83
C TYR A 194 6.68 5.61 12.14
N PHE A 195 6.70 4.36 12.63
CA PHE A 195 6.02 4.00 13.88
C PHE A 195 6.60 4.68 15.11
N ASP A 196 7.92 4.83 15.17
CA ASP A 196 8.58 5.62 16.21
C ASP A 196 8.10 7.07 16.18
N GLY A 197 7.94 7.64 14.98
CA GLY A 197 7.45 9.00 14.77
C GLY A 197 5.99 9.23 15.14
N VAL A 198 5.13 8.20 15.03
CA VAL A 198 3.73 8.25 15.50
C VAL A 198 3.54 7.72 16.93
N GLY A 199 4.64 7.39 17.63
CA GLY A 199 4.61 6.94 19.02
C GLY A 199 4.04 5.53 19.21
N LEU A 200 3.97 4.74 18.15
CA LEU A 200 3.40 3.39 18.17
C LEU A 200 4.51 2.37 18.47
N TYR A 201 4.70 1.96 19.72
CA TYR A 201 5.83 1.07 20.12
C TYR A 201 5.46 -0.41 20.26
N ALA A 202 4.18 -0.76 20.17
CA ALA A 202 3.71 -2.14 20.33
C ALA A 202 4.18 -3.02 19.15
N GLY A 203 5.07 -3.98 19.42
CA GLY A 203 5.71 -4.80 18.38
C GLY A 203 4.72 -5.60 17.53
N GLU A 204 3.72 -6.22 18.14
CA GLU A 204 2.68 -6.98 17.41
C GLU A 204 1.87 -6.08 16.48
N THR A 205 1.50 -4.88 16.95
CA THR A 205 0.80 -3.90 16.14
C THR A 205 1.63 -3.41 14.96
N ARG A 206 2.94 -3.21 15.16
CA ARG A 206 3.87 -2.85 14.08
C ARG A 206 3.94 -3.93 13.02
N GLU A 207 4.10 -5.19 13.41
CA GLU A 207 4.19 -6.29 12.42
C GLU A 207 2.89 -6.42 11.63
N ILE A 208 1.70 -6.29 12.25
CA ILE A 208 0.42 -6.31 11.53
C ILE A 208 0.35 -5.19 10.47
N ILE A 209 0.80 -3.97 10.81
CA ILE A 209 0.80 -2.85 9.87
C ILE A 209 1.89 -3.02 8.79
N ILE A 210 3.06 -3.56 9.14
CA ILE A 210 4.12 -3.91 8.17
C ILE A 210 3.59 -4.92 7.17
N ASP A 211 2.95 -5.98 7.64
CA ASP A 211 2.34 -7.00 6.78
C ASP A 211 1.31 -6.35 5.86
N ARG A 212 0.43 -5.49 6.39
CA ARG A 212 -0.50 -4.71 5.54
C ARG A 212 0.22 -3.82 4.51
N ALA A 213 1.30 -3.15 4.87
CA ALA A 213 2.06 -2.32 3.92
C ALA A 213 2.72 -3.17 2.81
N LEU A 214 3.24 -4.36 3.16
CA LEU A 214 3.78 -5.33 2.19
C LEU A 214 2.69 -5.81 1.23
N GLU A 215 1.48 -6.04 1.75
CA GLU A 215 0.30 -6.42 0.96
C GLU A 215 -0.16 -5.30 0.01
N MET A 216 0.02 -4.06 0.43
CA MET A 216 -0.22 -2.87 -0.39
C MET A 216 0.90 -2.59 -1.39
N ASN A 217 1.77 -3.56 -1.66
CA ASN A 217 2.84 -3.48 -2.64
C ASN A 217 3.85 -2.36 -2.37
N ILE A 218 4.17 -2.07 -1.09
CA ILE A 218 5.20 -1.07 -0.76
C ILE A 218 6.54 -1.38 -1.44
N ILE A 219 6.91 -2.66 -1.60
CA ILE A 219 8.17 -3.06 -2.22
C ILE A 219 8.25 -2.62 -3.70
N PRO A 220 7.41 -3.13 -4.63
CA PRO A 220 7.53 -2.77 -6.03
C PRO A 220 7.20 -1.28 -6.29
N THR A 221 6.36 -0.66 -5.45
CA THR A 221 6.01 0.77 -5.59
C THR A 221 7.17 1.69 -5.24
N THR A 222 7.95 1.35 -4.20
CA THR A 222 9.09 2.16 -3.75
C THR A 222 10.39 1.83 -4.49
N GLN A 223 10.51 0.61 -5.02
CA GLN A 223 11.71 0.11 -5.71
C GLN A 223 12.21 1.05 -6.79
N GLU A 224 11.32 1.49 -7.69
CA GLU A 224 11.69 2.30 -8.83
C GLU A 224 12.21 3.69 -8.40
N LEU A 225 11.54 4.29 -7.42
CA LEU A 225 11.92 5.58 -6.84
C LEU A 225 13.26 5.49 -6.11
N ALA A 226 13.42 4.41 -5.31
CA ALA A 226 14.65 4.10 -4.59
C ALA A 226 15.83 3.90 -5.54
N ALA A 227 15.63 3.17 -6.65
CA ALA A 227 16.66 2.91 -7.65
C ALA A 227 17.07 4.16 -8.45
N LYS A 228 16.16 5.14 -8.62
CA LYS A 228 16.45 6.44 -9.24
C LYS A 228 17.20 7.39 -8.30
N GLY A 229 17.27 7.08 -7.00
CA GLY A 229 17.76 8.00 -5.99
C GLY A 229 16.84 9.22 -5.81
N ASP A 230 15.56 9.09 -6.16
CA ASP A 230 14.56 10.14 -6.00
C ASP A 230 14.00 10.12 -4.57
N ILE A 231 14.79 10.68 -3.65
CA ILE A 231 14.51 10.63 -2.21
C ILE A 231 13.18 11.30 -1.87
N GLU A 232 12.83 12.40 -2.53
CA GLU A 232 11.59 13.13 -2.25
C GLU A 232 10.36 12.31 -2.63
N ALA A 233 10.33 11.78 -3.85
CA ALA A 233 9.23 10.93 -4.29
C ALA A 233 9.15 9.63 -3.48
N LEU A 234 10.31 9.02 -3.16
CA LEU A 234 10.39 7.83 -2.32
C LEU A 234 9.80 8.08 -0.92
N THR A 235 10.19 9.18 -0.28
CA THR A 235 9.67 9.60 1.02
C THR A 235 8.15 9.72 1.01
N TYR A 236 7.60 10.40 -0.01
CA TYR A 236 6.16 10.58 -0.12
C TYR A 236 5.41 9.26 -0.25
N GLU A 237 5.88 8.38 -1.15
CA GLU A 237 5.17 7.13 -1.41
C GLU A 237 5.28 6.15 -0.23
N CYS A 238 6.43 6.11 0.47
CA CYS A 238 6.55 5.39 1.74
C CYS A 238 5.58 5.93 2.80
N GLY A 239 5.52 7.25 3.00
CA GLY A 239 4.62 7.86 3.98
C GLY A 239 3.14 7.57 3.70
N LYS A 240 2.75 7.67 2.43
CA LYS A 240 1.38 7.40 1.98
C LYS A 240 0.98 5.95 2.23
N ILE A 241 1.77 4.97 1.78
CA ILE A 241 1.41 3.54 1.93
C ILE A 241 1.36 3.16 3.42
N LEU A 242 2.28 3.67 4.24
CA LEU A 242 2.26 3.41 5.69
C LEU A 242 1.07 4.04 6.39
N ALA A 243 0.68 5.26 6.01
CA ALA A 243 -0.52 5.91 6.53
C ALA A 243 -1.80 5.13 6.17
N GLU A 244 -1.93 4.71 4.91
CA GLU A 244 -3.05 3.89 4.44
C GLU A 244 -3.09 2.54 5.18
N ALA A 245 -1.96 1.83 5.26
CA ALA A 245 -1.87 0.56 5.97
C ALA A 245 -2.23 0.69 7.46
N THR A 246 -1.77 1.77 8.11
CA THR A 246 -2.08 2.05 9.52
C THR A 246 -3.58 2.27 9.71
N VAL A 247 -4.20 3.12 8.89
CA VAL A 247 -5.62 3.47 9.03
C VAL A 247 -6.53 2.29 8.65
N ASP A 248 -6.15 1.49 7.66
CA ASP A 248 -6.88 0.27 7.30
C ASP A 248 -6.90 -0.73 8.46
N ILE A 249 -5.76 -0.99 9.10
CA ILE A 249 -5.71 -1.88 10.26
C ILE A 249 -6.47 -1.29 11.46
N VAL A 250 -6.45 0.03 11.66
CA VAL A 250 -7.26 0.68 12.70
C VAL A 250 -8.77 0.47 12.48
N GLN A 251 -9.23 0.46 11.23
CA GLN A 251 -10.63 0.18 10.91
C GLN A 251 -11.01 -1.27 11.22
N GLU A 252 -10.07 -2.19 11.05
CA GLU A 252 -10.28 -3.63 11.21
C GLU A 252 -10.03 -4.12 12.66
N ASN A 253 -9.19 -3.41 13.42
CA ASN A 253 -8.72 -3.85 14.73
C ASN A 253 -8.73 -2.70 15.77
N PRO A 254 -9.70 -2.69 16.70
CA PRO A 254 -9.79 -1.70 17.77
C PRO A 254 -8.55 -1.61 18.68
N LEU A 255 -7.79 -2.70 18.88
CA LEU A 255 -6.58 -2.69 19.72
C LEU A 255 -5.44 -1.88 19.07
N VAL A 256 -5.38 -1.90 17.74
CA VAL A 256 -4.44 -1.05 16.98
C VAL A 256 -4.85 0.41 17.09
N LYS A 257 -6.17 0.70 17.06
CA LYS A 257 -6.70 2.05 17.30
C LYS A 257 -6.26 2.59 18.66
N GLU A 258 -6.43 1.81 19.72
CA GLU A 258 -6.07 2.21 21.08
C GLU A 258 -4.56 2.43 21.23
N SER A 259 -3.75 1.48 20.74
CA SER A 259 -2.28 1.57 20.77
C SER A 259 -1.76 2.80 20.03
N LEU A 260 -2.35 3.11 18.87
CA LEU A 260 -2.01 4.29 18.08
C LEU A 260 -2.46 5.58 18.79
N MET A 261 -3.69 5.63 19.32
CA MET A 261 -4.20 6.80 20.03
C MET A 261 -3.41 7.09 21.32
N GLU A 262 -2.94 6.07 22.03
CA GLU A 262 -2.05 6.23 23.18
C GLU A 262 -0.69 6.83 22.75
N GLY A 263 -0.13 6.32 21.64
CA GLY A 263 1.10 6.85 21.05
C GLY A 263 0.97 8.32 20.65
N LEU A 264 -0.09 8.66 19.93
CA LEU A 264 -0.38 10.03 19.47
C LEU A 264 -0.64 10.98 20.64
N GLY A 265 -1.33 10.52 21.70
CA GLY A 265 -1.60 11.31 22.90
C GLY A 265 -0.33 11.74 23.64
N LYS A 266 0.77 10.96 23.54
CA LYS A 266 2.08 11.30 24.12
C LYS A 266 2.85 12.34 23.32
N LEU A 267 2.52 12.53 22.03
CA LEU A 267 3.23 13.43 21.12
C LEU A 267 2.73 14.88 21.19
N GLY A 268 1.52 15.14 21.70
CA GLY A 268 1.00 16.47 22.03
C GLY A 268 0.75 17.43 20.84
N THR A 269 1.18 17.08 19.62
CA THR A 269 1.15 17.93 18.42
C THR A 269 0.29 17.40 17.26
N LEU A 270 -0.36 16.24 17.40
CA LEU A 270 -1.05 15.54 16.31
C LEU A 270 -2.58 15.58 16.43
N THR A 271 -3.12 16.78 16.66
CA THR A 271 -4.51 16.96 17.07
C THR A 271 -5.49 16.58 15.96
N GLU A 272 -5.27 17.00 14.71
CA GLU A 272 -6.25 16.80 13.62
C GLU A 272 -6.32 15.33 13.14
N GLY A 273 -5.17 14.67 12.92
CA GLY A 273 -5.15 13.25 12.54
C GLY A 273 -5.70 12.31 13.62
N ALA A 274 -5.35 12.56 14.89
CA ALA A 274 -5.87 11.78 16.01
C ALA A 274 -7.37 12.03 16.26
N GLU A 275 -7.82 13.28 16.13
CA GLU A 275 -9.24 13.64 16.23
C GLU A 275 -10.05 13.02 15.08
N ALA A 276 -9.52 13.06 13.86
CA ALA A 276 -10.12 12.39 12.72
C ALA A 276 -10.24 10.88 12.96
N LEU A 277 -9.18 10.23 13.45
CA LEU A 277 -9.21 8.80 13.80
C LEU A 277 -10.22 8.48 14.92
N TYR A 278 -10.29 9.34 15.94
CA TYR A 278 -11.23 9.21 17.05
C TYR A 278 -12.68 9.28 16.55
N ASN A 279 -12.99 10.28 15.73
CA ASN A 279 -14.30 10.54 15.15
C ASN A 279 -14.68 9.59 14.01
N GLY A 280 -13.78 8.69 13.60
CA GLY A 280 -14.00 7.77 12.48
C GLY A 280 -13.90 8.45 11.11
N ASP A 281 -13.35 9.66 11.03
CA ASP A 281 -12.97 10.33 9.78
C ASP A 281 -11.63 9.81 9.26
N TYR A 282 -11.64 8.54 8.84
CA TYR A 282 -10.46 7.85 8.33
C TYR A 282 -9.86 8.53 7.08
N LYS A 283 -10.69 9.27 6.33
CA LYS A 283 -10.27 10.04 5.16
C LYS A 283 -9.29 11.15 5.53
N THR A 284 -9.63 11.93 6.55
CA THR A 284 -8.77 12.99 7.06
C THR A 284 -7.57 12.38 7.77
N ALA A 285 -7.76 11.30 8.53
CA ALA A 285 -6.66 10.61 9.21
C ALA A 285 -5.55 10.12 8.25
N VAL A 286 -5.91 9.53 7.10
CA VAL A 286 -4.90 9.11 6.09
C VAL A 286 -4.10 10.29 5.55
N VAL A 287 -4.75 11.42 5.28
CA VAL A 287 -4.06 12.62 4.76
C VAL A 287 -3.08 13.15 5.80
N GLU A 288 -3.55 13.37 7.03
CA GLU A 288 -2.73 13.88 8.12
C GLU A 288 -1.55 12.94 8.44
N PHE A 289 -1.77 11.62 8.42
CA PHE A 289 -0.70 10.66 8.64
C PHE A 289 0.26 10.54 7.45
N THR A 290 -0.19 10.77 6.22
CA THR A 290 0.70 10.85 5.05
C THR A 290 1.62 12.05 5.17
N ASP A 291 1.06 13.23 5.45
CA ASP A 291 1.81 14.48 5.60
C ASP A 291 2.77 14.40 6.80
N LEU A 292 2.34 13.73 7.89
CA LEU A 292 3.20 13.41 9.01
C LEU A 292 4.34 12.47 8.60
N GLY A 293 4.05 11.38 7.90
CA GLY A 293 5.07 10.46 7.39
C GLY A 293 6.12 11.20 6.55
N VAL A 294 5.67 12.04 5.61
CA VAL A 294 6.56 12.91 4.81
C VAL A 294 7.40 13.82 5.69
N THR A 295 6.79 14.45 6.69
CA THR A 295 7.50 15.36 7.62
C THR A 295 8.55 14.64 8.45
N LEU A 296 8.21 13.44 8.96
CA LEU A 296 9.10 12.57 9.73
C LEU A 296 10.31 12.14 8.90
N PHE A 297 10.10 11.86 7.61
CA PHE A 297 11.13 11.43 6.68
C PHE A 297 11.92 12.56 6.01
N GLY A 298 11.38 13.79 5.90
CA GLY A 298 11.80 14.74 4.86
C GLY A 298 11.84 16.25 5.17
N GLY A 299 11.53 16.70 6.39
CA GLY A 299 12.02 18.00 6.88
C GLY A 299 11.07 19.20 6.80
N ALA A 300 10.57 19.60 7.96
CA ALA A 300 10.66 20.94 8.56
C ALA A 300 10.06 20.80 9.96
N ALA A 301 10.83 21.09 11.00
CA ALA A 301 10.48 20.91 12.42
C ALA A 301 10.26 19.45 12.88
N GLY A 302 11.35 18.72 13.14
CA GLY A 302 11.32 17.65 14.15
C GLY A 302 11.46 16.20 13.68
N GLY A 303 11.71 15.92 12.40
CA GLY A 303 12.02 14.54 11.96
C GLY A 303 13.22 13.94 12.71
N ALA A 304 13.10 12.69 13.16
CA ALA A 304 14.21 11.98 13.80
C ALA A 304 15.33 11.75 12.78
N VAL A 305 16.59 12.00 13.16
CA VAL A 305 17.77 11.77 12.31
C VAL A 305 17.84 10.32 11.77
N THR A 306 17.20 9.37 12.46
CA THR A 306 17.08 7.96 12.06
C THR A 306 16.17 7.75 10.85
N ALA A 307 15.05 8.47 10.75
CA ALA A 307 14.07 8.34 9.66
C ALA A 307 14.62 8.78 8.29
N ILE A 308 15.42 9.86 8.26
CA ILE A 308 16.15 10.28 7.06
C ILE A 308 17.18 9.21 6.66
N LYS A 309 17.80 8.54 7.66
CA LYS A 309 18.79 7.49 7.42
C LYS A 309 18.16 6.23 6.83
N SER A 310 16.98 5.79 7.27
CA SER A 310 16.35 4.58 6.71
C SER A 310 15.88 4.76 5.28
N ILE A 311 15.30 5.91 4.92
CA ILE A 311 14.98 6.23 3.52
C ILE A 311 16.26 6.26 2.66
N GLY A 312 17.30 6.90 3.17
CA GLY A 312 18.61 6.92 2.51
C GLY A 312 19.22 5.52 2.37
N ASP A 313 19.09 4.65 3.37
CA ASP A 313 19.59 3.28 3.35
C ASP A 313 18.74 2.35 2.47
N LEU A 314 17.44 2.61 2.34
CA LEU A 314 16.55 1.94 1.39
C LEU A 314 16.95 2.28 -0.05
N SER A 315 17.18 3.57 -0.33
CA SER A 315 17.68 4.01 -1.64
C SER A 315 19.08 3.44 -1.92
N LYS A 316 19.98 3.38 -0.92
CA LYS A 316 21.26 2.66 -1.05
C LYS A 316 21.08 1.21 -1.36
N ALA A 317 20.19 0.49 -0.67
CA ALA A 317 19.94 -0.90 -0.99
C ALA A 317 19.46 -1.06 -2.44
N ALA A 318 18.50 -0.26 -2.91
CA ALA A 318 18.07 -0.33 -4.31
C ALA A 318 19.17 -0.01 -5.33
N VAL A 319 19.99 1.01 -5.05
CA VAL A 319 21.11 1.41 -5.92
C VAL A 319 22.24 0.38 -5.85
N GLU A 320 22.58 -0.15 -4.69
CA GLU A 320 23.63 -1.18 -4.53
C GLU A 320 23.18 -2.56 -5.02
N GLN A 321 21.87 -2.82 -5.10
CA GLN A 321 21.28 -4.06 -5.58
C GLN A 321 20.83 -4.01 -7.03
N GLY A 322 21.14 -2.93 -7.75
CA GLY A 322 21.02 -3.00 -9.22
C GLY A 322 19.59 -3.06 -9.70
N ILE A 323 18.64 -2.71 -8.83
CA ILE A 323 17.22 -2.79 -9.16
C ILE A 323 16.96 -1.94 -10.40
N MET A 324 16.89 -2.62 -11.51
CA MET A 324 16.48 -2.08 -12.78
C MET A 324 15.12 -2.71 -12.99
N ALA A 325 14.07 -1.94 -12.73
CA ALA A 325 12.77 -2.28 -13.30
C ALA A 325 12.97 -2.54 -14.80
N TRP A 326 12.14 -3.34 -15.45
CA TRP A 326 12.22 -3.46 -16.90
C TRP A 326 11.79 -2.13 -17.54
N LYS A 327 12.71 -1.14 -17.59
CA LYS A 327 12.38 0.29 -17.56
C LYS A 327 11.82 0.81 -18.87
N ASP A 328 12.23 0.22 -19.99
CA ASP A 328 11.84 0.73 -21.31
C ASP A 328 11.98 -0.29 -22.46
N TYR A 329 11.53 0.17 -23.62
CA TYR A 329 11.50 -0.56 -24.89
C TYR A 329 12.88 -1.07 -25.35
N GLU A 330 13.96 -0.35 -25.10
CA GLU A 330 15.29 -0.73 -25.62
C GLU A 330 15.91 -1.86 -24.80
N MET A 331 15.61 -1.92 -23.51
CA MET A 331 15.98 -3.09 -22.71
C MET A 331 15.26 -4.35 -23.18
N GLU A 332 13.97 -4.22 -23.51
CA GLU A 332 13.18 -5.32 -24.08
C GLU A 332 13.77 -5.78 -25.42
N CYS A 333 14.17 -4.84 -26.28
CA CYS A 333 14.83 -5.15 -27.56
C CYS A 333 16.14 -5.92 -27.36
N ALA A 334 17.01 -5.43 -26.47
CA ALA A 334 18.27 -6.09 -26.14
C ALA A 334 18.04 -7.51 -25.60
N TYR A 335 17.05 -7.67 -24.73
CA TYR A 335 16.69 -8.97 -24.17
C TYR A 335 16.15 -9.93 -25.23
N LYS A 336 15.20 -9.50 -26.07
CA LYS A 336 14.65 -10.36 -27.12
C LYS A 336 15.75 -10.86 -28.07
N SER A 337 16.72 -10.03 -28.40
CA SER A 337 17.90 -10.45 -29.19
C SER A 337 18.80 -11.41 -28.41
N TYR A 338 19.08 -11.14 -27.13
CA TYR A 338 19.85 -12.05 -26.26
C TYR A 338 19.19 -13.42 -26.11
N ALA A 339 17.88 -13.46 -25.90
CA ALA A 339 17.11 -14.68 -25.73
C ALA A 339 16.90 -15.46 -27.04
N GLY A 340 17.22 -14.86 -28.20
CA GLY A 340 16.95 -15.44 -29.52
C GLY A 340 15.45 -15.44 -29.88
N LEU A 341 14.68 -14.54 -29.26
CA LEU A 341 13.24 -14.33 -29.53
C LEU A 341 13.00 -13.33 -30.68
N ALA A 342 14.04 -12.60 -31.08
CA ALA A 342 14.01 -11.67 -32.20
C ALA A 342 14.60 -12.30 -33.47
N LYS A 343 14.14 -11.84 -34.64
CA LYS A 343 14.77 -12.16 -35.91
C LYS A 343 16.18 -11.55 -35.97
N GLU A 344 17.10 -12.24 -36.64
CA GLU A 344 18.46 -11.74 -36.86
C GLU A 344 18.46 -10.34 -37.49
N GLY A 345 19.24 -9.43 -36.91
CA GLY A 345 19.30 -8.03 -37.33
C GLY A 345 18.21 -7.13 -36.72
N ALA A 346 17.19 -7.66 -36.06
CA ALA A 346 16.19 -6.83 -35.40
C ALA A 346 16.83 -5.94 -34.33
N TYR A 347 16.34 -4.70 -34.24
CA TYR A 347 16.76 -3.64 -33.31
C TYR A 347 18.24 -3.24 -33.44
N GLY A 348 18.85 -3.57 -34.59
CA GLY A 348 20.27 -3.32 -34.85
C GLY A 348 21.20 -4.34 -34.18
N TYR A 349 20.69 -5.49 -33.73
CA TYR A 349 21.47 -6.53 -33.06
C TYR A 349 21.74 -7.74 -33.96
N THR A 350 22.99 -8.18 -33.97
CA THR A 350 23.44 -9.38 -34.70
C THR A 350 24.31 -10.22 -33.76
N LEU A 351 23.67 -11.13 -33.03
CA LEU A 351 24.33 -12.03 -32.08
C LEU A 351 23.62 -13.38 -32.02
N ASN A 352 24.34 -14.38 -31.50
CA ASN A 352 23.74 -15.67 -31.17
C ASN A 352 23.00 -15.58 -29.83
N SER A 353 21.97 -16.41 -29.65
CA SER A 353 21.25 -16.53 -28.37
C SER A 353 22.23 -16.86 -27.23
N GLY A 354 22.13 -16.11 -26.13
CA GLY A 354 22.98 -16.23 -24.95
C GLY A 354 24.35 -15.53 -25.03
N ASP A 355 24.68 -14.85 -26.14
CA ASP A 355 25.98 -14.18 -26.31
C ASP A 355 26.01 -12.78 -25.65
N TRP A 356 26.27 -12.78 -24.34
CA TRP A 356 26.33 -11.55 -23.54
C TRP A 356 27.44 -10.58 -23.97
N GLU A 357 28.64 -11.09 -24.28
CA GLU A 357 29.78 -10.23 -24.62
C GLU A 357 29.53 -9.45 -25.90
N THR A 358 28.96 -10.10 -26.91
CA THR A 358 28.57 -9.42 -28.15
C THR A 358 27.43 -8.43 -27.91
N LEU A 359 26.42 -8.79 -27.12
CA LEU A 359 25.30 -7.90 -26.78
C LEU A 359 25.78 -6.61 -26.12
N LYS A 360 26.58 -6.73 -25.06
CA LYS A 360 27.12 -5.60 -24.29
C LYS A 360 27.78 -4.57 -25.20
N ILE A 361 28.58 -5.03 -26.16
CA ILE A 361 29.25 -4.19 -27.14
C ILE A 361 28.22 -3.52 -28.08
N GLN A 362 27.25 -4.28 -28.59
CA GLN A 362 26.25 -3.79 -29.54
C GLN A 362 25.18 -2.87 -28.91
N MET A 363 24.97 -2.93 -27.60
CA MET A 363 24.08 -1.99 -26.90
C MET A 363 24.58 -0.53 -27.02
N ARG A 364 25.89 -0.31 -27.16
CA ARG A 364 26.53 0.99 -27.43
C ARG A 364 26.02 2.13 -26.52
N GLY A 365 25.41 3.17 -27.11
CA GLY A 365 24.92 4.34 -26.38
C GLY A 365 23.88 4.00 -25.33
N TYR A 366 23.10 2.95 -25.54
CA TYR A 366 22.10 2.50 -24.56
C TYR A 366 22.77 1.96 -23.29
N TYR A 367 23.80 1.11 -23.42
CA TYR A 367 24.58 0.63 -22.27
C TYR A 367 25.23 1.79 -21.52
N ASN A 368 25.80 2.75 -22.25
CA ASN A 368 26.40 3.95 -21.65
C ASN A 368 25.38 4.81 -20.89
N ARG A 369 24.13 4.90 -21.37
CA ARG A 369 23.05 5.59 -20.66
C ARG A 369 22.73 4.90 -19.33
N LEU A 370 22.54 3.58 -19.34
CA LEU A 370 22.28 2.81 -18.11
C LEU A 370 23.40 3.01 -17.07
N LEU A 371 24.64 2.96 -17.53
CA LEU A 371 25.81 3.23 -16.69
C LEU A 371 25.84 4.66 -16.16
N SER A 372 25.51 5.65 -16.99
CA SER A 372 25.47 7.06 -16.60
C SER A 372 24.38 7.34 -15.57
N GLU A 373 23.17 6.79 -15.75
CA GLU A 373 22.08 6.88 -14.79
C GLU A 373 22.49 6.28 -13.44
N LYS A 374 23.18 5.13 -13.46
CA LYS A 374 23.69 4.50 -12.24
C LYS A 374 24.73 5.37 -11.52
N LYS A 375 25.68 5.91 -12.26
CA LYS A 375 26.71 6.82 -11.76
C LYS A 375 26.08 8.08 -11.13
N GLU A 376 25.05 8.63 -11.77
CA GLU A 376 24.33 9.81 -11.27
C GLU A 376 23.51 9.50 -10.02
N ALA A 377 22.81 8.37 -9.98
CA ALA A 377 22.11 7.92 -8.78
C ALA A 377 23.07 7.75 -7.59
N TRP A 378 24.23 7.11 -7.82
CA TRP A 378 25.28 6.97 -6.80
C TRP A 378 25.81 8.33 -6.33
N ARG A 379 26.08 9.26 -7.25
CA ARG A 379 26.53 10.61 -6.90
C ARG A 379 25.54 11.33 -5.99
N ARG A 380 24.27 11.37 -6.38
CA ARG A 380 23.20 12.03 -5.61
C ARG A 380 23.08 11.46 -4.21
N LEU A 381 23.06 10.13 -4.14
CA LEU A 381 22.89 9.40 -2.88
C LEU A 381 24.04 9.62 -1.89
N HIS A 382 25.27 9.73 -2.40
CA HIS A 382 26.44 9.97 -1.58
C HIS A 382 26.81 11.47 -1.44
N GLY A 383 25.99 12.38 -1.98
CA GLY A 383 26.24 13.83 -1.94
C GLY A 383 27.56 14.22 -2.61
N LYS A 384 27.93 13.57 -3.72
CA LYS A 384 29.22 13.73 -4.38
C LYS A 384 29.14 14.58 -5.64
N ASP A 385 30.07 15.53 -5.76
CA ASP A 385 30.27 16.34 -6.98
C ASP A 385 31.00 15.59 -8.10
N SER A 386 31.67 14.47 -7.81
CA SER A 386 32.33 13.60 -8.78
C SER A 386 32.61 12.21 -8.19
N LEU A 387 32.83 11.23 -9.06
CA LEU A 387 33.19 9.86 -8.68
C LEU A 387 34.69 9.64 -8.86
N THR A 388 35.29 8.84 -7.98
CA THR A 388 36.67 8.37 -8.15
C THR A 388 36.76 7.30 -9.23
N ASN A 389 37.95 7.11 -9.82
CA ASN A 389 38.16 6.04 -10.81
C ASN A 389 37.84 4.64 -10.27
N ALA A 390 38.08 4.40 -8.97
CA ALA A 390 37.74 3.14 -8.33
C ALA A 390 36.22 2.93 -8.25
N GLU A 391 35.47 3.97 -7.90
CA GLU A 391 34.00 3.93 -7.90
C GLU A 391 33.43 3.78 -9.30
N ILE A 392 33.98 4.48 -10.28
CA ILE A 392 33.59 4.35 -11.69
C ILE A 392 33.74 2.90 -12.14
N LYS A 393 34.91 2.29 -11.90
CA LYS A 393 35.17 0.91 -12.27
C LYS A 393 34.26 -0.07 -11.52
N MET A 394 34.07 0.12 -10.22
CA MET A 394 33.15 -0.69 -9.42
C MET A 394 31.73 -0.65 -9.98
N LEU A 395 31.22 0.53 -10.34
CA LEU A 395 29.88 0.69 -10.92
C LEU A 395 29.78 0.09 -12.32
N GLU A 396 30.85 0.12 -13.11
CA GLU A 396 30.92 -0.55 -14.42
C GLU A 396 30.83 -2.07 -14.28
N ASP A 397 31.69 -2.65 -13.44
CA ASP A 397 31.70 -4.10 -13.16
C ASP A 397 30.34 -4.54 -12.59
N TYR A 398 29.74 -3.70 -11.75
CA TYR A 398 28.44 -3.94 -11.14
C TYR A 398 27.29 -3.94 -12.15
N VAL A 399 27.14 -2.87 -12.95
CA VAL A 399 26.06 -2.75 -13.95
C VAL A 399 26.13 -3.89 -14.96
N GLU A 400 27.34 -4.30 -15.34
CA GLU A 400 27.53 -5.43 -16.24
C GLU A 400 27.01 -6.74 -15.64
N ALA A 401 27.47 -7.08 -14.42
CA ALA A 401 27.12 -8.33 -13.76
C ALA A 401 25.61 -8.42 -13.49
N ASP A 402 25.03 -7.31 -13.00
CA ASP A 402 23.61 -7.20 -12.66
C ASP A 402 22.71 -7.33 -13.90
N LEU A 403 23.00 -6.61 -14.99
CA LEU A 403 22.23 -6.73 -16.23
C LEU A 403 22.28 -8.16 -16.78
N LYS A 404 23.46 -8.79 -16.78
CA LYS A 404 23.60 -10.17 -17.24
C LYS A 404 22.76 -11.12 -16.40
N GLU A 405 22.84 -10.99 -15.08
CA GLU A 405 22.07 -11.82 -14.14
C GLU A 405 20.56 -11.65 -14.36
N GLN A 406 20.07 -10.43 -14.56
CA GLN A 406 18.66 -10.17 -14.84
C GLN A 406 18.21 -10.81 -16.16
N PHE A 407 19.04 -10.74 -17.21
CA PHE A 407 18.74 -11.34 -18.51
C PHE A 407 18.70 -12.88 -18.40
N ASP A 408 19.65 -13.48 -17.71
CA ASP A 408 19.70 -14.93 -17.46
C ASP A 408 18.52 -15.40 -16.61
N LYS A 409 18.17 -14.67 -15.54
CA LYS A 409 17.00 -14.97 -14.70
C LYS A 409 15.71 -14.86 -15.49
N ARG A 410 15.56 -13.83 -16.33
CA ARG A 410 14.37 -13.69 -17.17
C ARG A 410 14.26 -14.83 -18.17
N LEU A 411 15.35 -15.15 -18.87
CA LEU A 411 15.44 -16.28 -19.80
C LEU A 411 15.03 -17.61 -19.14
N ALA A 412 15.44 -17.84 -17.89
CA ALA A 412 15.05 -19.03 -17.12
C ALA A 412 13.55 -19.06 -16.75
N ASN A 413 12.87 -17.90 -16.73
CA ASN A 413 11.49 -17.74 -16.28
C ASN A 413 10.48 -17.43 -17.40
N GLU A 414 10.88 -17.47 -18.68
CA GLU A 414 9.99 -17.11 -19.81
C GLU A 414 8.66 -17.89 -19.81
N LYS A 415 8.67 -19.18 -19.47
CA LYS A 415 7.44 -19.98 -19.35
C LYS A 415 6.50 -19.48 -18.25
N LEU A 416 7.06 -19.00 -17.14
CA LEU A 416 6.29 -18.43 -16.04
C LEU A 416 5.71 -17.07 -16.44
N ILE A 417 6.49 -16.27 -17.17
CA ILE A 417 6.05 -14.98 -17.72
C ILE A 417 4.88 -15.20 -18.71
N GLU A 418 4.98 -16.17 -19.61
CA GLU A 418 3.91 -16.52 -20.56
C GLU A 418 2.62 -16.95 -19.84
N ALA A 419 2.75 -17.78 -18.80
CA ALA A 419 1.61 -18.19 -17.98
C ALA A 419 0.96 -17.01 -17.24
N LYS A 420 1.75 -16.14 -16.62
CA LYS A 420 1.24 -14.92 -15.96
C LYS A 420 0.65 -13.93 -16.97
N ALA A 421 1.22 -13.79 -18.16
CA ALA A 421 0.68 -12.95 -19.22
C ALA A 421 -0.73 -13.43 -19.61
N THR A 422 -0.92 -14.74 -19.80
CA THR A 422 -2.23 -15.33 -20.09
C THR A 422 -3.26 -15.05 -18.98
N GLU A 423 -2.84 -15.09 -17.71
CA GLU A 423 -3.69 -14.69 -16.58
C GLU A 423 -4.06 -13.20 -16.65
N TYR A 424 -3.06 -12.35 -16.88
CA TYR A 424 -3.21 -10.90 -16.91
C TYR A 424 -4.02 -10.42 -18.11
N GLU A 425 -4.03 -11.14 -19.24
CA GLU A 425 -4.92 -10.84 -20.37
C GLU A 425 -6.39 -10.85 -19.95
N LYS A 426 -6.80 -11.82 -19.12
CA LYS A 426 -8.17 -11.90 -18.60
C LYS A 426 -8.49 -10.75 -17.66
N ILE A 427 -7.58 -10.45 -16.74
CA ILE A 427 -7.74 -9.37 -15.75
C ILE A 427 -7.83 -8.00 -16.45
N ILE A 428 -6.89 -7.71 -17.34
CA ILE A 428 -6.83 -6.44 -18.09
C ILE A 428 -8.01 -6.35 -19.06
N GLY A 429 -8.44 -7.45 -19.67
CA GLY A 429 -9.66 -7.52 -20.45
C GLY A 429 -10.87 -7.03 -19.65
N SER A 430 -11.05 -7.56 -18.44
CA SER A 430 -12.12 -7.17 -17.51
C SER A 430 -12.00 -5.70 -17.07
N PHE A 431 -10.80 -5.20 -16.78
CA PHE A 431 -10.59 -3.78 -16.48
C PHE A 431 -11.02 -2.87 -17.64
N LYS A 432 -10.74 -3.26 -18.89
CA LYS A 432 -11.19 -2.51 -20.06
C LYS A 432 -12.71 -2.57 -20.23
N ASP A 433 -13.33 -3.73 -20.05
CA ASP A 433 -14.79 -3.88 -20.14
C ASP A 433 -15.52 -3.06 -19.06
N ALA A 434 -14.91 -2.90 -17.90
CA ALA A 434 -15.40 -2.05 -16.81
C ALA A 434 -15.02 -0.56 -16.95
N ASN A 435 -14.39 -0.13 -18.07
CA ASN A 435 -13.89 1.23 -18.29
C ASN A 435 -12.88 1.73 -17.23
N LEU A 436 -12.28 0.83 -16.46
CA LEU A 436 -11.38 1.19 -15.36
C LEU A 436 -10.09 1.85 -15.83
N LEU A 437 -9.69 1.63 -17.09
CA LEU A 437 -8.47 2.16 -17.66
C LEU A 437 -8.66 3.50 -18.39
N ASN A 438 -9.87 4.04 -18.44
CA ASN A 438 -10.15 5.27 -19.18
C ASN A 438 -9.36 6.46 -18.62
N ARG A 439 -8.78 7.23 -19.53
CA ARG A 439 -7.99 8.42 -19.18
C ARG A 439 -8.88 9.50 -18.60
N LEU A 440 -8.36 10.26 -17.62
CA LEU A 440 -9.08 11.32 -16.89
C LEU A 440 -10.25 10.84 -16.01
N GLU A 441 -10.51 9.53 -15.97
CA GLU A 441 -11.45 8.91 -15.03
C GLU A 441 -10.68 8.31 -13.85
N ASN A 442 -11.39 7.89 -12.80
CA ASN A 442 -10.80 7.14 -11.67
C ASN A 442 -9.60 7.81 -10.97
N GLY A 443 -9.52 9.15 -11.03
CA GLY A 443 -8.42 9.92 -10.44
C GLY A 443 -7.15 9.99 -11.30
N TYR A 444 -7.19 9.49 -12.54
CA TYR A 444 -6.04 9.51 -13.42
C TYR A 444 -5.80 10.88 -14.03
N LYS A 445 -4.52 11.29 -14.07
CA LYS A 445 -4.10 12.53 -14.71
C LYS A 445 -3.85 12.32 -16.21
N TYR A 446 -3.81 13.43 -16.93
CA TYR A 446 -3.54 13.44 -18.36
C TYR A 446 -2.12 12.97 -18.73
N ASP A 447 -1.16 13.00 -17.83
CA ASP A 447 0.22 12.56 -18.09
C ASP A 447 0.48 11.12 -17.64
N MET A 448 -0.48 10.49 -16.93
CA MET A 448 -0.28 9.13 -16.43
C MET A 448 -0.17 8.11 -17.56
N THR A 449 0.87 7.28 -17.50
CA THR A 449 1.08 6.18 -18.44
C THR A 449 0.06 5.07 -18.21
N ILE A 450 -0.05 4.15 -19.16
CA ILE A 450 -0.93 2.99 -18.99
C ILE A 450 -0.38 2.02 -17.95
N GLU A 451 0.94 1.87 -17.86
CA GLU A 451 1.62 1.06 -16.85
C GLU A 451 1.31 1.55 -15.43
N GLN A 452 1.34 2.87 -15.20
CA GLN A 452 0.98 3.45 -13.90
C GLN A 452 -0.47 3.15 -13.50
N ARG A 453 -1.41 3.29 -14.44
CA ARG A 453 -2.83 2.99 -14.21
C ARG A 453 -3.05 1.51 -13.93
N LEU A 454 -2.43 0.63 -14.72
CA LEU A 454 -2.49 -0.82 -14.51
C LEU A 454 -1.92 -1.22 -13.15
N LYS A 455 -0.73 -0.73 -12.77
CA LYS A 455 -0.15 -0.99 -11.44
C LYS A 455 -1.13 -0.61 -10.34
N SER A 456 -1.75 0.57 -10.41
CA SER A 456 -2.77 1.00 -9.45
C SER A 456 -3.95 0.03 -9.37
N LEU A 457 -4.50 -0.42 -10.50
CA LEU A 457 -5.62 -1.36 -10.51
C LEU A 457 -5.24 -2.75 -9.98
N PHE A 458 -4.06 -3.26 -10.33
CA PHE A 458 -3.55 -4.53 -9.81
C PHE A 458 -3.34 -4.46 -8.29
N THR A 459 -2.84 -3.34 -7.77
CA THR A 459 -2.72 -3.12 -6.32
C THR A 459 -4.08 -3.12 -5.65
N ILE A 460 -5.07 -2.39 -6.16
CA ILE A 460 -6.43 -2.39 -5.59
C ILE A 460 -7.05 -3.79 -5.66
N ARG A 461 -6.89 -4.51 -6.78
CA ARG A 461 -7.34 -5.90 -6.95
C ARG A 461 -6.80 -6.79 -5.84
N GLN A 462 -5.50 -6.70 -5.56
CA GLN A 462 -4.85 -7.49 -4.50
C GLN A 462 -5.34 -7.12 -3.11
N VAL A 463 -5.51 -5.82 -2.81
CA VAL A 463 -6.08 -5.35 -1.54
C VAL A 463 -7.48 -5.95 -1.34
N ILE A 464 -8.34 -5.90 -2.37
CA ILE A 464 -9.70 -6.46 -2.30
C ILE A 464 -9.70 -7.97 -2.09
N LEU A 465 -8.89 -8.70 -2.85
CA LEU A 465 -8.79 -10.15 -2.67
C LEU A 465 -8.29 -10.52 -1.28
N LYS A 466 -7.33 -9.76 -0.74
CA LYS A 466 -6.80 -10.04 0.58
C LYS A 466 -7.78 -9.76 1.71
N MET A 467 -8.61 -8.72 1.59
CA MET A 467 -9.74 -8.50 2.51
C MET A 467 -10.70 -9.71 2.56
N LEU A 468 -10.70 -10.56 1.54
CA LEU A 468 -11.50 -11.79 1.44
C LEU A 468 -10.70 -13.06 1.75
N GLY A 469 -9.51 -12.94 2.36
CA GLY A 469 -8.63 -14.07 2.65
C GLY A 469 -8.03 -14.72 1.39
N GLY A 470 -8.00 -14.01 0.26
CA GLY A 470 -7.55 -14.50 -1.04
C GLY A 470 -8.61 -15.28 -1.82
N ASP A 471 -9.83 -15.43 -1.30
CA ASP A 471 -10.88 -16.20 -1.96
C ASP A 471 -11.61 -15.40 -3.03
N ILE A 472 -11.15 -15.53 -4.28
CA ILE A 472 -11.82 -14.92 -5.44
C ILE A 472 -13.18 -15.54 -5.76
N SER A 473 -13.50 -16.75 -5.24
CA SER A 473 -14.78 -17.42 -5.53
C SER A 473 -15.99 -16.72 -4.91
N VAL A 474 -15.75 -15.87 -3.92
CA VAL A 474 -16.73 -14.95 -3.33
C VAL A 474 -17.39 -14.05 -4.38
N PHE A 475 -16.67 -13.69 -5.43
CA PHE A 475 -17.20 -12.90 -6.55
C PHE A 475 -18.03 -13.74 -7.55
N GLY A 476 -18.34 -15.00 -7.23
CA GLY A 476 -19.20 -15.86 -8.00
C GLY A 476 -18.45 -16.85 -8.89
N SER A 477 -19.10 -17.29 -9.97
CA SER A 477 -18.58 -18.35 -10.83
C SER A 477 -17.32 -17.92 -11.59
N GLU A 478 -16.55 -18.91 -12.06
CA GLU A 478 -15.32 -18.67 -12.82
C GLU A 478 -15.48 -17.71 -14.00
N LYS A 479 -16.65 -17.75 -14.65
CA LYS A 479 -16.97 -16.90 -15.79
C LYS A 479 -17.14 -15.42 -15.42
N ASN A 480 -17.63 -15.13 -14.21
CA ASN A 480 -18.08 -13.79 -13.83
C ASN A 480 -17.22 -13.14 -12.74
N ARG A 481 -16.35 -13.91 -12.06
CA ARG A 481 -15.61 -13.44 -10.88
C ARG A 481 -14.69 -12.25 -11.15
N GLU A 482 -13.99 -12.23 -12.29
CA GLU A 482 -13.14 -11.08 -12.63
C GLU A 482 -13.96 -9.84 -12.95
N ASP A 483 -15.12 -9.98 -13.61
CA ASP A 483 -16.01 -8.85 -13.90
C ASP A 483 -16.60 -8.25 -12.61
N ASN A 484 -17.01 -9.11 -11.68
CA ASN A 484 -17.51 -8.68 -10.37
C ASN A 484 -16.40 -8.07 -9.50
N LEU A 485 -15.17 -8.59 -9.59
CA LEU A 485 -14.01 -7.99 -8.93
C LEU A 485 -13.63 -6.64 -9.55
N SER A 486 -13.70 -6.50 -10.88
CA SER A 486 -13.54 -5.22 -11.58
C SER A 486 -14.61 -4.22 -11.15
N MET A 487 -15.85 -4.66 -10.95
CA MET A 487 -16.90 -3.82 -10.35
C MET A 487 -16.52 -3.39 -8.93
N ALA A 488 -16.01 -4.31 -8.08
CA ALA A 488 -15.54 -3.94 -6.75
C ALA A 488 -14.39 -2.91 -6.80
N ILE A 489 -13.45 -3.04 -7.74
CA ILE A 489 -12.41 -2.02 -7.97
C ILE A 489 -13.01 -0.68 -8.41
N ALA A 490 -14.02 -0.70 -9.28
CA ALA A 490 -14.75 0.51 -9.69
C ALA A 490 -15.41 1.19 -8.49
N MET A 491 -16.06 0.42 -7.61
CA MET A 491 -16.66 0.95 -6.38
C MET A 491 -15.60 1.45 -5.40
N TRP A 492 -14.47 0.76 -5.27
CA TRP A 492 -13.33 1.20 -4.46
C TRP A 492 -12.80 2.56 -4.92
N LEU A 493 -12.67 2.75 -6.23
CA LEU A 493 -12.24 4.03 -6.83
C LEU A 493 -13.33 5.10 -6.72
N GLY A 494 -14.58 4.74 -7.00
CA GLY A 494 -15.72 5.66 -7.01
C GLY A 494 -16.10 6.18 -5.62
N TYR A 495 -16.01 5.35 -4.59
CA TYR A 495 -16.15 5.79 -3.20
C TYR A 495 -14.89 6.51 -2.68
N GLY A 496 -13.74 6.27 -3.35
CA GLY A 496 -12.49 6.95 -3.07
C GLY A 496 -12.11 6.82 -1.59
N LYS A 497 -12.05 7.93 -0.87
CA LYS A 497 -11.64 7.93 0.54
C LYS A 497 -12.76 7.49 1.52
N ASP A 498 -14.00 7.28 1.06
CA ASP A 498 -15.11 6.82 1.89
C ASP A 498 -15.19 5.27 1.88
N ARG A 499 -14.26 4.64 2.62
CA ARG A 499 -14.14 3.17 2.65
C ARG A 499 -15.34 2.49 3.32
N ALA A 500 -16.02 3.16 4.24
CA ALA A 500 -17.23 2.63 4.88
C ALA A 500 -18.30 2.26 3.85
N LYS A 501 -18.58 3.14 2.88
CA LYS A 501 -19.51 2.84 1.78
C LYS A 501 -19.07 1.67 0.91
N PHE A 502 -17.77 1.52 0.69
CA PHE A 502 -17.24 0.36 -0.02
C PHE A 502 -17.53 -0.93 0.74
N TYR A 503 -17.25 -0.97 2.05
CA TYR A 503 -17.51 -2.15 2.89
C TYR A 503 -19.00 -2.47 2.99
N ASP A 504 -19.85 -1.46 3.14
CA ASP A 504 -21.30 -1.65 3.16
C ASP A 504 -21.81 -2.21 1.84
N TRP A 505 -21.36 -1.65 0.71
CA TRP A 505 -21.67 -2.17 -0.61
C TRP A 505 -21.19 -3.62 -0.79
N MET A 506 -19.96 -3.95 -0.38
CA MET A 506 -19.44 -5.32 -0.42
C MET A 506 -20.29 -6.30 0.39
N ARG A 507 -20.85 -5.87 1.53
CA ARG A 507 -21.80 -6.69 2.33
C ARG A 507 -23.16 -6.81 1.66
N GLU A 508 -23.66 -5.75 1.04
CA GLU A 508 -24.93 -5.75 0.29
C GLU A 508 -24.89 -6.69 -0.92
N GLN A 509 -23.75 -6.74 -1.62
CA GLN A 509 -23.52 -7.69 -2.71
C GLN A 509 -23.30 -9.14 -2.22
N GLY A 510 -23.16 -9.35 -0.91
CA GLY A 510 -22.88 -10.66 -0.32
C GLY A 510 -21.42 -11.10 -0.45
N TYR A 511 -20.51 -10.21 -0.84
CA TYR A 511 -19.08 -10.52 -0.95
C TYR A 511 -18.39 -10.52 0.40
N LEU A 512 -18.74 -9.56 1.28
CA LEU A 512 -18.34 -9.60 2.67
C LEU A 512 -19.46 -10.18 3.52
N LYS A 513 -19.09 -11.05 4.47
CA LYS A 513 -20.01 -11.44 5.54
C LYS A 513 -20.45 -10.16 6.27
N LYS A 514 -21.75 -10.02 6.54
CA LYS A 514 -22.25 -8.92 7.38
C LYS A 514 -21.47 -8.92 8.69
N ALA A 515 -21.03 -7.75 9.17
CA ALA A 515 -20.53 -7.63 10.54
C ALA A 515 -21.62 -8.17 11.48
N GLY A 516 -21.33 -9.22 12.23
CA GLY A 516 -22.33 -9.94 13.05
C GLY A 516 -23.16 -10.99 12.32
N ALA A 517 -22.74 -11.51 11.16
CA ALA A 517 -23.30 -12.75 10.61
C ALA A 517 -22.92 -13.92 11.53
N VAL A 518 -23.82 -14.19 12.49
CA VAL A 518 -23.80 -15.27 13.46
C VAL A 518 -23.35 -16.56 12.76
N THR A 519 -22.17 -17.07 13.09
CA THR A 519 -21.88 -18.49 12.91
C THR A 519 -23.03 -19.23 13.59
N GLU A 520 -23.79 -20.06 12.88
CA GLU A 520 -24.87 -20.80 13.53
C GLU A 520 -24.24 -21.70 14.60
N GLY A 521 -24.56 -21.45 15.86
CA GLY A 521 -23.92 -22.11 16.99
C GLY A 521 -24.48 -21.64 18.32
N TYR A 522 -23.94 -22.17 19.41
CA TYR A 522 -24.34 -21.84 20.77
C TYR A 522 -23.16 -21.92 21.73
N TRP A 523 -23.20 -21.07 22.74
CA TRP A 523 -22.37 -21.13 23.94
C TRP A 523 -22.93 -22.15 24.92
N LEU A 524 -22.09 -23.03 25.43
CA LEU A 524 -22.42 -23.96 26.51
C LEU A 524 -21.60 -23.61 27.75
N LEU A 525 -22.26 -23.45 28.90
CA LEU A 525 -21.58 -23.25 30.18
C LEU A 525 -20.80 -24.51 30.54
N VAL A 526 -19.47 -24.42 30.58
CA VAL A 526 -18.58 -25.57 30.86
C VAL A 526 -18.12 -25.62 32.31
N ARG A 527 -17.94 -24.46 32.97
CA ARG A 527 -17.60 -24.38 34.40
C ARG A 527 -17.84 -22.97 34.97
N SER A 528 -17.79 -22.87 36.30
CA SER A 528 -17.67 -21.60 37.01
C SER A 528 -16.56 -21.67 38.06
N PHE A 529 -15.84 -20.58 38.27
CA PHE A 529 -14.77 -20.50 39.27
C PHE A 529 -14.60 -19.07 39.79
N ASP A 530 -13.98 -18.92 40.95
CA ASP A 530 -13.80 -17.63 41.62
C ASP A 530 -12.36 -17.14 41.54
N ASN A 531 -12.17 -15.82 41.60
CA ASN A 531 -10.83 -15.23 41.67
C ASN A 531 -10.16 -15.54 43.01
N LYS A 532 -8.83 -15.36 43.07
CA LYS A 532 -8.12 -15.38 44.35
C LYS A 532 -8.24 -14.01 45.01
N TYR A 533 -8.60 -13.99 46.29
CA TYR A 533 -8.71 -12.79 47.11
C TYR A 533 -8.29 -13.07 48.55
N GLU A 534 -7.95 -12.02 49.30
CA GLU A 534 -7.68 -12.13 50.74
C GLU A 534 -8.99 -12.30 51.51
N THR A 535 -9.06 -13.28 52.41
CA THR A 535 -10.29 -13.57 53.17
C THR A 535 -10.43 -12.74 54.44
N SER A 536 -9.35 -12.14 54.93
CA SER A 536 -9.36 -11.24 56.07
C SER A 536 -8.12 -10.35 56.16
N ALA A 537 -8.30 -9.13 56.64
CA ALA A 537 -7.22 -8.20 56.98
C ALA A 537 -7.55 -7.48 58.29
N ALA A 538 -6.54 -7.06 59.05
CA ALA A 538 -6.74 -6.26 60.23
C ALA A 538 -5.57 -5.31 60.46
N ASP A 539 -5.87 -4.08 60.86
CA ASP A 539 -4.91 -3.08 61.28
C ASP A 539 -5.37 -2.39 62.58
N ASP A 540 -4.65 -1.33 62.96
CA ASP A 540 -4.96 -0.56 64.17
C ASP A 540 -6.33 0.13 64.13
N SER A 541 -6.95 0.24 62.95
CA SER A 541 -8.20 0.97 62.70
C SER A 541 -9.39 0.06 62.36
N TYR A 542 -9.17 -1.04 61.63
CA TYR A 542 -10.24 -1.90 61.11
C TYR A 542 -9.89 -3.39 61.19
N SER A 543 -10.93 -4.21 61.24
CA SER A 543 -10.88 -5.63 60.96
C SER A 543 -11.87 -5.92 59.83
N GLU A 544 -11.35 -6.46 58.74
CA GLU A 544 -12.07 -6.73 57.50
C GLU A 544 -12.09 -8.22 57.18
N SER A 545 -13.19 -8.70 56.64
CA SER A 545 -13.31 -10.08 56.14
C SER A 545 -14.12 -10.12 54.85
N TRP A 546 -13.66 -10.94 53.92
CA TRP A 546 -14.27 -11.19 52.62
C TRP A 546 -14.59 -12.67 52.51
N SER A 547 -15.81 -12.98 52.06
CA SER A 547 -16.18 -14.35 51.69
C SER A 547 -17.19 -14.33 50.56
N GLY A 548 -17.15 -15.33 49.70
CA GLY A 548 -18.10 -15.43 48.59
C GLY A 548 -17.65 -16.37 47.49
N GLY A 549 -18.47 -16.39 46.45
CA GLY A 549 -18.31 -17.24 45.26
C GLY A 549 -19.68 -17.73 44.77
N GLY A 550 -19.75 -18.11 43.49
CA GLY A 550 -20.98 -18.66 42.89
C GLY A 550 -22.21 -17.73 42.96
N GLY A 551 -22.01 -16.41 42.88
CA GLY A 551 -23.09 -15.42 42.90
C GLY A 551 -23.55 -14.97 44.29
N SER A 552 -22.84 -15.31 45.37
CA SER A 552 -23.10 -14.79 46.72
C SER A 552 -21.81 -14.25 47.34
N TYR A 553 -21.84 -13.00 47.81
CA TYR A 553 -20.65 -12.27 48.25
C TYR A 553 -20.91 -11.53 49.56
N THR A 554 -19.91 -11.46 50.43
CA THR A 554 -19.96 -10.77 51.71
C THR A 554 -18.64 -10.03 51.96
N TYR A 555 -18.74 -8.75 52.31
CA TYR A 555 -17.65 -7.94 52.84
C TYR A 555 -18.10 -7.36 54.18
N ARG A 556 -17.34 -7.65 55.24
CA ARG A 556 -17.59 -7.12 56.58
C ARG A 556 -16.39 -6.32 57.03
N CYS A 557 -16.62 -5.08 57.45
CA CYS A 557 -15.62 -4.22 58.08
C CYS A 557 -16.10 -3.84 59.48
N LYS A 558 -15.21 -3.94 60.47
CA LYS A 558 -15.45 -3.62 61.89
C LYS A 558 -14.38 -2.68 62.42
N THR A 559 -14.78 -1.59 63.07
CA THR A 559 -13.85 -0.61 63.65
C THR A 559 -13.22 -1.12 64.95
N THR A 560 -11.91 -0.97 65.12
CA THR A 560 -11.14 -1.50 66.26
C THR A 560 -10.56 -0.43 67.20
N PHE A 561 -10.47 0.83 66.75
CA PHE A 561 -9.91 1.97 67.49
C PHE A 561 -10.96 2.84 68.18
N ASP A 562 -10.56 3.51 69.27
CA ASP A 562 -11.36 4.48 70.01
C ASP A 562 -11.14 5.89 69.41
N TYR A 563 -12.05 6.34 68.54
CA TYR A 563 -11.93 7.64 67.87
C TYR A 563 -13.30 8.27 67.57
N SER A 564 -13.36 9.60 67.66
CA SER A 564 -14.45 10.43 67.15
C SER A 564 -13.90 11.36 66.06
N TYR A 565 -14.59 11.44 64.92
CA TYR A 565 -14.22 12.34 63.82
C TYR A 565 -15.29 13.44 63.66
N SER A 566 -14.94 14.56 63.02
CA SER A 566 -15.77 15.77 62.96
C SER A 566 -17.14 15.63 62.27
N GLY A 567 -17.47 14.47 61.71
CA GLY A 567 -18.78 14.13 61.14
C GLY A 567 -19.49 12.96 61.85
N SER A 568 -18.99 12.48 62.99
CA SER A 568 -19.62 11.42 63.76
C SER A 568 -20.87 11.91 64.48
N THR A 569 -21.89 11.06 64.57
CA THR A 569 -23.12 11.33 65.33
C THR A 569 -23.02 10.94 66.81
N HIS A 570 -21.89 10.37 67.24
CA HIS A 570 -21.65 9.88 68.61
C HIS A 570 -20.14 9.70 68.90
N ASP A 571 -19.81 9.51 70.18
CA ASP A 571 -18.44 9.72 70.71
C ASP A 571 -17.45 8.56 70.51
N ASN A 572 -17.90 7.35 70.17
CA ASN A 572 -17.01 6.19 69.99
C ASN A 572 -17.54 5.22 68.91
N CYS A 573 -16.70 4.95 67.90
CA CYS A 573 -16.99 4.05 66.79
C CYS A 573 -16.51 2.60 67.03
N LYS A 574 -15.83 2.33 68.15
CA LYS A 574 -15.21 1.03 68.41
C LYS A 574 -16.24 -0.09 68.47
N GLY A 575 -16.01 -1.12 67.67
CA GLY A 575 -16.86 -2.29 67.58
C GLY A 575 -18.02 -2.18 66.58
N GLU A 576 -18.24 -0.99 66.00
CA GLU A 576 -19.19 -0.80 64.92
C GLU A 576 -18.79 -1.61 63.69
N PHE A 577 -19.78 -2.04 62.92
CA PHE A 577 -19.53 -2.78 61.69
C PHE A 577 -20.52 -2.44 60.57
N VAL A 578 -20.06 -2.65 59.35
CA VAL A 578 -20.85 -2.70 58.12
C VAL A 578 -20.57 -4.04 57.45
N GLU A 579 -21.61 -4.82 57.22
CA GLU A 579 -21.56 -6.11 56.51
C GLU A 579 -22.39 -6.00 55.24
N ASN A 580 -21.70 -5.79 54.11
CA ASN A 580 -22.29 -5.73 52.79
C ASN A 580 -22.48 -7.14 52.24
N ILE A 581 -23.66 -7.42 51.70
CA ILE A 581 -24.05 -8.70 51.12
C ILE A 581 -24.52 -8.45 49.69
N GLY A 582 -23.83 -9.05 48.73
CA GLY A 582 -24.19 -9.05 47.31
C GLY A 582 -24.70 -10.42 46.88
N THR A 583 -25.73 -10.46 46.05
CA THR A 583 -26.23 -11.69 45.41
C THR A 583 -26.51 -11.45 43.93
N ALA A 584 -26.13 -12.40 43.08
CA ALA A 584 -26.43 -12.45 41.66
C ALA A 584 -27.13 -13.77 41.32
N SER A 585 -28.10 -13.73 40.40
CA SER A 585 -28.63 -14.97 39.81
C SER A 585 -27.57 -15.69 38.98
N SER A 586 -27.67 -17.01 38.84
CA SER A 586 -26.84 -17.74 37.89
C SER A 586 -27.24 -17.43 36.45
N PRO A 587 -26.30 -17.26 35.51
CA PRO A 587 -26.62 -17.15 34.10
C PRO A 587 -27.14 -18.49 33.54
N ASN A 588 -27.82 -18.44 32.39
CA ASN A 588 -28.30 -19.65 31.72
C ASN A 588 -27.15 -20.59 31.34
N GLY A 589 -27.41 -21.89 31.34
CA GLY A 589 -26.41 -22.89 30.95
C GLY A 589 -26.09 -22.91 29.45
N ARG A 590 -26.85 -22.19 28.63
CA ARG A 590 -26.68 -22.14 27.18
C ARG A 590 -27.19 -20.80 26.62
N TYR A 591 -26.52 -20.29 25.61
CA TYR A 591 -26.96 -19.13 24.82
C TYR A 591 -26.67 -19.33 23.33
N SER A 592 -27.55 -18.90 22.43
CA SER A 592 -27.20 -18.68 21.03
C SER A 592 -26.30 -17.45 20.86
N GLY A 593 -25.52 -17.39 19.78
CA GLY A 593 -24.80 -16.17 19.42
C GLY A 593 -25.79 -15.03 19.15
N GLY A 594 -25.61 -13.89 19.81
CA GLY A 594 -26.55 -12.77 19.76
C GLY A 594 -27.75 -12.89 20.71
N GLU A 595 -27.85 -13.94 21.53
CA GLU A 595 -28.93 -14.08 22.51
C GLU A 595 -28.78 -13.07 23.66
N PRO A 596 -29.86 -12.42 24.13
CA PRO A 596 -29.82 -11.58 25.31
C PRO A 596 -29.46 -12.36 26.58
N VAL A 597 -28.55 -11.80 27.37
CA VAL A 597 -28.19 -12.26 28.72
C VAL A 597 -28.89 -11.36 29.73
N THR A 598 -29.45 -11.96 30.79
CA THR A 598 -30.04 -11.21 31.91
C THR A 598 -29.59 -11.79 33.25
N LEU A 599 -29.23 -10.93 34.19
CA LEU A 599 -28.87 -11.30 35.57
C LEU A 599 -29.58 -10.40 36.58
N ASP A 600 -30.13 -10.99 37.63
CA ASP A 600 -30.68 -10.26 38.76
C ASP A 600 -29.58 -9.99 39.79
N LEU A 601 -29.26 -8.73 40.01
CA LEU A 601 -28.27 -8.27 41.00
C LEU A 601 -28.99 -7.65 42.20
N SER A 602 -28.53 -7.97 43.41
CA SER A 602 -29.03 -7.37 44.65
C SER A 602 -27.87 -7.13 45.61
N ILE A 603 -27.82 -5.94 46.21
CA ILE A 603 -26.85 -5.59 47.23
C ILE A 603 -27.56 -4.98 48.43
N LYS A 604 -27.16 -5.33 49.64
CA LYS A 604 -27.68 -4.80 50.90
C LYS A 604 -26.58 -4.73 51.95
N ALA A 605 -26.79 -4.01 53.04
CA ALA A 605 -25.87 -4.04 54.18
C ALA A 605 -26.60 -4.30 55.50
N ASN A 606 -25.96 -5.07 56.39
CA ASN A 606 -26.31 -5.20 57.80
C ASN A 606 -25.31 -4.38 58.61
N THR A 607 -25.78 -3.56 59.54
CA THR A 607 -24.91 -2.62 60.24
C THR A 607 -25.17 -2.57 61.74
N SER A 608 -24.24 -1.96 62.46
CA SER A 608 -24.50 -1.45 63.81
C SER A 608 -25.55 -0.33 63.77
N SER A 609 -26.16 -0.03 64.93
CA SER A 609 -27.24 0.97 65.05
C SER A 609 -26.79 2.41 64.79
N ASN A 610 -25.51 2.70 65.04
CA ASN A 610 -24.84 3.93 64.64
C ASN A 610 -23.59 3.57 63.86
N ILE A 611 -23.20 4.42 62.92
CA ILE A 611 -22.06 4.16 62.04
C ILE A 611 -21.30 5.45 61.77
N CYS A 612 -20.03 5.46 62.13
CA CYS A 612 -19.15 6.58 61.84
C CYS A 612 -18.83 6.69 60.33
N PHE A 613 -18.38 5.61 59.67
CA PHE A 613 -17.76 5.71 58.33
C PHE A 613 -18.67 5.32 57.14
N HIS A 614 -18.26 5.73 55.93
CA HIS A 614 -18.87 5.33 54.67
C HIS A 614 -18.09 4.15 54.04
N LEU A 615 -18.51 2.92 54.36
CA LEU A 615 -17.92 1.63 53.99
C LEU A 615 -18.87 0.86 53.06
N GLY A 616 -19.32 1.53 52.01
CA GLY A 616 -20.19 0.93 50.98
C GLY A 616 -19.46 -0.12 50.15
N ALA A 617 -20.23 -0.99 49.50
CA ALA A 617 -19.75 -1.97 48.54
C ALA A 617 -20.46 -1.79 47.20
N SER A 618 -19.92 -2.38 46.13
CA SER A 618 -20.54 -2.39 44.82
C SER A 618 -20.60 -3.80 44.22
N LEU A 619 -21.58 -4.05 43.36
CA LEU A 619 -21.78 -5.30 42.64
C LEU A 619 -22.11 -4.99 41.18
N GLY A 620 -21.38 -5.61 40.25
CA GLY A 620 -21.58 -5.46 38.81
C GLY A 620 -21.36 -6.77 38.06
N ALA A 621 -21.69 -6.78 36.77
CA ALA A 621 -21.47 -7.91 35.89
C ALA A 621 -21.03 -7.46 34.50
N ALA A 622 -20.24 -8.28 33.82
CA ALA A 622 -19.73 -8.03 32.47
C ALA A 622 -19.57 -9.33 31.65
N ILE A 623 -19.46 -9.18 30.34
CA ILE A 623 -19.10 -10.25 29.40
C ILE A 623 -17.71 -9.93 28.84
N THR A 624 -16.78 -10.87 28.91
CA THR A 624 -15.42 -10.68 28.36
C THR A 624 -15.43 -10.72 26.83
N PRO A 625 -14.36 -10.26 26.18
CA PRO A 625 -14.06 -10.64 24.81
C PRO A 625 -14.00 -12.18 24.64
N ILE A 626 -14.14 -12.63 23.40
CA ILE A 626 -13.92 -14.04 23.04
C ILE A 626 -12.42 -14.34 23.18
N ASN A 627 -12.11 -15.52 23.72
CA ASN A 627 -10.77 -16.03 23.97
C ASN A 627 -9.94 -15.13 24.89
N HIS A 628 -10.59 -14.58 25.92
CA HIS A 628 -9.93 -13.76 26.95
C HIS A 628 -9.04 -14.61 27.85
N ASP A 629 -7.78 -14.20 28.02
CA ASP A 629 -6.73 -15.00 28.67
C ASP A 629 -6.97 -15.22 30.18
N ASP A 630 -7.46 -14.17 30.87
CA ASP A 630 -7.80 -14.20 32.30
C ASP A 630 -9.09 -13.39 32.56
N PRO A 631 -10.21 -14.03 32.94
CA PRO A 631 -11.49 -13.36 33.13
C PRO A 631 -11.53 -12.37 34.30
N PHE A 632 -10.51 -12.35 35.17
CA PHE A 632 -10.48 -11.43 36.31
C PHE A 632 -9.59 -10.20 36.10
N VAL A 633 -8.92 -10.11 34.95
CA VAL A 633 -8.13 -8.96 34.54
C VAL A 633 -8.91 -8.21 33.46
N SER A 634 -9.37 -7.00 33.78
CA SER A 634 -10.08 -6.15 32.82
C SER A 634 -9.10 -5.23 32.09
N TYR A 635 -9.05 -5.34 30.76
CA TYR A 635 -8.25 -4.47 29.89
C TYR A 635 -9.08 -3.29 29.33
N GLY A 636 -10.28 -3.05 29.86
CA GLY A 636 -11.21 -2.03 29.36
C GLY A 636 -12.07 -2.46 28.16
N THR A 637 -11.99 -3.74 27.76
CA THR A 637 -12.70 -4.31 26.62
C THR A 637 -13.91 -5.18 26.99
N ASP A 638 -14.15 -5.38 28.30
CA ASP A 638 -15.31 -6.13 28.78
C ASP A 638 -16.61 -5.36 28.54
N THR A 639 -17.63 -6.06 28.06
CA THR A 639 -18.96 -5.48 27.88
C THR A 639 -19.70 -5.50 29.20
N SER A 640 -19.75 -4.34 29.88
CA SER A 640 -20.54 -4.16 31.11
C SER A 640 -22.03 -4.40 30.87
N LEU A 641 -22.70 -5.07 31.82
CA LEU A 641 -24.14 -5.26 31.80
C LEU A 641 -24.85 -4.10 32.51
N TYR A 642 -25.85 -3.52 31.87
CA TYR A 642 -26.60 -2.36 32.37
C TYR A 642 -28.03 -2.74 32.74
N ASP A 643 -28.67 -1.96 33.62
CA ASP A 643 -30.07 -2.13 33.98
C ASP A 643 -30.96 -2.06 32.74
N ILE A 644 -31.67 -3.16 32.47
CA ILE A 644 -32.54 -3.28 31.29
C ILE A 644 -33.77 -2.36 31.36
N THR A 645 -34.10 -1.83 32.53
CA THR A 645 -35.19 -0.87 32.71
C THR A 645 -34.75 0.57 32.48
N GLU A 646 -33.44 0.81 32.30
CA GLU A 646 -32.79 2.12 32.14
C GLU A 646 -33.03 3.10 33.29
N LYS A 647 -33.63 2.65 34.40
CA LYS A 647 -33.85 3.48 35.61
C LYS A 647 -32.55 3.71 36.35
N HIS A 648 -31.62 2.77 36.25
CA HIS A 648 -30.29 2.83 36.83
C HIS A 648 -29.22 2.90 35.74
N THR A 649 -28.61 4.07 35.56
CA THR A 649 -27.70 4.33 34.43
C THR A 649 -26.26 3.90 34.65
N LYS A 650 -25.93 3.30 35.81
CA LYS A 650 -24.58 2.77 36.09
C LYS A 650 -24.52 1.27 35.83
N SER A 651 -23.34 0.78 35.45
CA SER A 651 -23.06 -0.65 35.24
C SER A 651 -22.92 -1.48 36.52
N TYR A 652 -23.10 -0.87 37.69
CA TYR A 652 -23.01 -1.52 39.00
C TYR A 652 -24.03 -0.94 39.97
N ILE A 653 -24.45 -1.74 40.95
CA ILE A 653 -25.24 -1.30 42.10
C ILE A 653 -24.35 -1.14 43.33
N TRP A 654 -24.74 -0.30 44.29
CA TRP A 654 -23.95 -0.09 45.50
C TRP A 654 -24.82 0.01 46.75
N THR A 655 -24.18 -0.10 47.91
CA THR A 655 -24.77 0.30 49.19
C THR A 655 -24.36 1.72 49.52
N GLU A 656 -25.33 2.54 49.91
CA GLU A 656 -25.13 3.96 50.25
C GLU A 656 -25.50 4.21 51.70
N LYS A 657 -24.70 5.01 52.41
CA LYS A 657 -25.02 5.42 53.78
C LYS A 657 -26.21 6.38 53.76
N ASN A 658 -27.21 6.16 54.60
CA ASN A 658 -28.35 7.06 54.67
C ASN A 658 -27.98 8.41 55.32
N ASP A 659 -28.71 9.47 54.95
CA ASP A 659 -28.47 10.84 55.43
C ASP A 659 -28.60 11.01 56.96
N THR A 660 -29.27 10.06 57.63
CA THR A 660 -29.47 10.06 59.09
C THR A 660 -28.36 9.34 59.85
N ASN A 661 -27.35 8.77 59.18
CA ASN A 661 -26.27 7.96 59.76
C ASN A 661 -26.74 6.74 60.59
N THR A 662 -27.95 6.25 60.33
CA THR A 662 -28.59 5.12 61.05
C THR A 662 -28.54 3.80 60.28
N GLY A 663 -28.00 3.78 59.06
CA GLY A 663 -27.91 2.56 58.25
C GLY A 663 -27.50 2.79 56.81
N TYR A 664 -27.58 1.73 56.00
CA TYR A 664 -27.29 1.75 54.57
C TYR A 664 -28.54 1.35 53.77
N THR A 665 -28.72 1.97 52.61
CA THR A 665 -29.70 1.56 51.61
C THR A 665 -29.05 0.63 50.60
N GLY A 666 -29.71 -0.50 50.33
CA GLY A 666 -29.34 -1.44 49.28
C GLY A 666 -30.09 -1.18 47.97
N MET A 667 -29.71 -1.91 46.93
CA MET A 667 -30.29 -1.81 45.59
C MET A 667 -30.57 -3.21 45.02
N ARG A 668 -31.52 -3.27 44.07
CA ARG A 668 -31.79 -4.46 43.27
C ARG A 668 -32.16 -4.05 41.85
N VAL A 669 -31.51 -4.66 40.87
CA VAL A 669 -31.72 -4.40 39.44
C VAL A 669 -31.64 -5.71 38.65
N THR A 670 -32.23 -5.73 37.47
CA THR A 670 -31.97 -6.76 36.46
C THR A 670 -31.08 -6.15 35.40
N VAL A 671 -29.86 -6.65 35.26
CA VAL A 671 -28.91 -6.18 34.22
C VAL A 671 -28.95 -7.09 33.01
N GLY A 672 -28.60 -6.55 31.84
CA GLY A 672 -28.55 -7.33 30.63
C GLY A 672 -27.57 -6.83 29.58
N GLY A 673 -27.33 -7.70 28.61
CA GLY A 673 -26.41 -7.50 27.49
C GLY A 673 -26.65 -8.57 26.43
N THR A 674 -25.74 -8.71 25.47
CA THR A 674 -25.88 -9.66 24.37
C THR A 674 -24.67 -10.58 24.33
N MET A 675 -24.90 -11.90 24.28
CA MET A 675 -23.81 -12.84 24.05
C MET A 675 -23.19 -12.60 22.67
N PRO A 676 -21.85 -12.51 22.55
CA PRO A 676 -21.21 -12.45 21.24
C PRO A 676 -21.43 -13.78 20.48
N ALA A 677 -21.02 -13.87 19.22
CA ALA A 677 -21.02 -15.13 18.48
C ALA A 677 -19.59 -15.65 18.36
N GLY A 678 -19.37 -16.94 18.66
CA GLY A 678 -18.08 -17.60 18.43
C GLY A 678 -17.83 -17.83 16.94
N SER A 679 -16.56 -18.03 16.60
CA SER A 679 -16.08 -18.23 15.23
C SER A 679 -15.70 -19.69 14.96
N ALA A 680 -15.26 -20.44 15.98
CA ALA A 680 -14.83 -21.83 15.89
C ALA A 680 -15.23 -22.64 17.14
N ASP A 681 -15.39 -23.95 16.97
CA ASP A 681 -15.57 -24.87 18.11
C ASP A 681 -14.43 -24.71 19.11
N GLY A 682 -14.78 -24.57 20.40
CA GLY A 682 -13.79 -24.39 21.46
C GLY A 682 -13.43 -22.94 21.78
N ASP A 683 -13.93 -21.94 21.03
CA ASP A 683 -13.85 -20.54 21.44
C ASP A 683 -14.44 -20.38 22.84
N LYS A 684 -13.89 -19.46 23.64
CA LYS A 684 -14.30 -19.23 25.04
C LYS A 684 -14.81 -17.83 25.28
N VAL A 685 -15.80 -17.68 26.15
CA VAL A 685 -16.24 -16.37 26.66
C VAL A 685 -16.65 -16.50 28.11
N TYR A 686 -16.50 -15.43 28.89
CA TYR A 686 -16.84 -15.43 30.31
C TYR A 686 -17.92 -14.41 30.62
N ILE A 687 -18.90 -14.80 31.42
CA ILE A 687 -19.73 -13.85 32.17
C ILE A 687 -19.09 -13.72 33.55
N VAL A 688 -18.74 -12.51 33.94
CA VAL A 688 -18.04 -12.24 35.21
C VAL A 688 -18.93 -11.39 36.10
N VAL A 689 -19.13 -11.81 37.34
CA VAL A 689 -19.84 -11.05 38.37
C VAL A 689 -18.82 -10.64 39.43
N GLY A 690 -18.67 -9.34 39.67
CA GLY A 690 -17.68 -8.78 40.57
C GLY A 690 -18.32 -7.99 41.72
N PHE A 691 -17.90 -8.29 42.94
CA PHE A 691 -18.29 -7.61 44.17
C PHE A 691 -17.07 -6.94 44.81
N THR A 692 -17.14 -5.62 44.99
CA THR A 692 -16.04 -4.82 45.56
C THR A 692 -16.45 -4.26 46.91
N GLY A 693 -15.60 -4.44 47.91
CA GLY A 693 -15.74 -3.86 49.24
C GLY A 693 -14.38 -3.70 49.91
N GLY A 694 -14.10 -2.52 50.47
CA GLY A 694 -12.75 -2.19 50.95
C GLY A 694 -11.74 -2.21 49.79
N ASN A 695 -10.56 -2.79 50.03
CA ASN A 695 -9.47 -2.87 49.04
C ASN A 695 -9.46 -4.17 48.21
N GLN A 696 -10.51 -5.00 48.28
CA GLN A 696 -10.56 -6.31 47.61
C GLN A 696 -11.76 -6.44 46.67
N ILE A 697 -11.61 -7.31 45.67
CA ILE A 697 -12.67 -7.71 44.73
C ILE A 697 -12.87 -9.21 44.84
N ILE A 698 -14.11 -9.62 45.07
CA ILE A 698 -14.55 -11.02 45.00
C ILE A 698 -15.31 -11.19 43.69
N ALA A 699 -14.84 -12.04 42.79
CA ALA A 699 -15.44 -12.23 41.48
C ALA A 699 -15.65 -13.71 41.15
N THR A 700 -16.76 -14.00 40.47
CA THR A 700 -17.08 -15.31 39.90
C THR A 700 -17.12 -15.20 38.38
N ALA A 701 -16.38 -16.06 37.69
CA ALA A 701 -16.41 -16.21 36.24
C ALA A 701 -17.18 -17.47 35.86
N TYR A 702 -18.09 -17.33 34.89
CA TYR A 702 -18.84 -18.41 34.25
C TYR A 702 -18.26 -18.60 32.84
N GLU A 703 -17.54 -19.70 32.61
CA GLU A 703 -16.86 -20.01 31.35
C GLU A 703 -17.82 -20.72 30.38
N TYR A 704 -17.97 -20.15 29.21
CA TYR A 704 -18.74 -20.71 28.11
C TYR A 704 -17.82 -21.14 26.97
N GLU A 705 -18.13 -22.26 26.34
CA GLU A 705 -17.44 -22.77 25.16
C GLU A 705 -18.39 -22.74 23.96
N TRP A 706 -17.90 -22.32 22.79
CA TRP A 706 -18.68 -22.24 21.57
C TRP A 706 -18.78 -23.60 20.88
N HIS A 707 -19.99 -23.92 20.41
CA HIS A 707 -20.29 -25.05 19.55
C HIS A 707 -20.98 -24.57 18.29
N THR A 708 -20.33 -24.78 17.15
CA THR A 708 -20.91 -24.64 15.81
C THR A 708 -22.01 -25.68 15.61
N LYS A 709 -23.03 -25.32 14.83
CA LYS A 709 -24.13 -26.24 14.46
C LYS A 709 -23.80 -27.12 13.28
#